data_AF-A0A9D7TVX3-F1
#
_entry.id   AF-A0A9D7TVX3-F1
#
_cell.length_a   1.000
_cell.length_b   1.000
_cell.length_c   1.000
_cell.angle_alpha   90.00
_cell.angle_beta   90.00
_cell.angle_gamma   90.00
#
_symmetry.space_group_name_H-M   'P 1'
#
loop_
_entity.id
_entity.type
_entity.pdbx_description
1 polymer ?
#
loop_
_entity_poly.entity_id
_entity_poly.type
_entity_poly.pdbx_seq_one_letter_code
_entity_poly.pdbx_strand_id
1 'polypeptide(L)'
;MQKYTFLLVFGFCLVAGHSQSFKLTVNNGYGSGTYQKGDTIHIWAEENDQEKPFQSWTGDIKYIENKRNWHVTLVMPDKDVILSANYGNLPQNIFSDIKYISGSNGAKVEVGLAIPPNYKAIVWLFNGKNSKGKSWNTNIEKKQWVDELLLNNYAVLTMDSYEVTIQNDEDGNGEFGFYYTGDTLTNKDLINVKMVKNALLSDNIIQPNDQHIACGFSSGGAFAEVLAAVYGWPMSFSYNGSGIEYIAKISTTPHFQCNSVNDVDDDGLRNVKGYANYQHYLKNAVCAKWILQDKQPLYRERFHRAGGVSIERSKIIFQGLKDNGALDNKNYLKISPAILKNDYTTNPSKYDAIFGNLGPVQIDNVFDQLEVCYALHAFRSDFNGDMLDFMERLCFGNQYTLTVNGGYGSGMYKPGDPVHVWGGEQPNNKIFIRWQGETQYLKNINEWHTTLTMPDQDVIITAFIPELPANTEMKNLNIKAAENIKKVTLFFPPKQDLKGVVWLWHGTNGFGVNWSKNYDMYSYAKYLMYHHYAVVATDCEERTLDMDLNGDGLYRYSFGIDSNLIDQANIRALRDTFIHRGLMDDSTTNFAAGFSAGGAFSEFLPNIFDWKASYNQSSAGIEVLSLNATKPYYHVISRNDNHPDVGPEGVLESIEYAQNYLDRDVCMELQLYDSQPLHPERFALDGSISVEKSRAIFAEIKSNNGLNSDHTLALSPNEMIEFVSNNPNKFPAIASLTQAKKFCH
;
A
#
# COMPACT_ATOMS: atom_id res chain seq x y z
N MET A 1 -0.30 -22.23 -4.66
CA MET A 1 -0.17 -20.91 -5.31
C MET A 1 0.80 -20.08 -4.49
N GLN A 2 2.01 -19.90 -5.01
CA GLN A 2 3.08 -19.13 -4.37
C GLN A 2 2.65 -17.66 -4.26
N LYS A 3 2.81 -17.10 -3.06
CA LYS A 3 2.33 -15.78 -2.67
C LYS A 3 3.32 -14.71 -3.15
N TYR A 4 2.84 -13.72 -3.89
CA TYR A 4 3.55 -12.47 -4.12
C TYR A 4 3.20 -11.49 -3.01
N THR A 5 4.15 -11.26 -2.10
CA THR A 5 4.08 -10.20 -1.10
C THR A 5 4.62 -8.92 -1.73
N PHE A 6 3.79 -7.87 -1.82
CA PHE A 6 4.28 -6.53 -2.12
C PHE A 6 5.05 -6.02 -0.89
N LEU A 7 6.37 -6.14 -0.94
CA LEU A 7 7.29 -5.49 -0.02
C LEU A 7 7.90 -4.31 -0.79
N LEU A 8 7.47 -3.08 -0.49
CA LEU A 8 8.21 -1.89 -0.92
C LEU A 8 9.48 -1.84 -0.07
N VAL A 9 10.54 -2.46 -0.57
CA VAL A 9 11.89 -2.38 -0.01
C VAL A 9 12.58 -1.21 -0.68
N PHE A 10 12.67 -0.07 0.00
CA PHE A 10 13.64 0.95 -0.39
C PHE A 10 15.05 0.41 -0.13
N GLY A 11 15.74 -0.02 -1.20
CA GLY A 11 17.16 -0.37 -1.15
C GLY A 11 18.01 0.89 -0.96
N PHE A 12 18.53 1.12 0.24
CA PHE A 12 19.54 2.16 0.47
C PHE A 12 20.85 1.78 -0.23
N CYS A 13 21.15 2.47 -1.33
CA CYS A 13 22.44 2.38 -1.99
C CYS A 13 23.49 3.16 -1.17
N LEU A 14 24.38 2.44 -0.48
CA LEU A 14 25.59 3.00 0.14
C LEU A 14 26.57 3.47 -0.96
N VAL A 15 26.34 4.67 -1.49
CA VAL A 15 27.46 5.51 -1.92
C VAL A 15 28.13 5.97 -0.65
N ALA A 16 29.47 5.89 -0.55
CA ALA A 16 30.23 6.44 0.57
C ALA A 16 30.16 7.99 0.58
N GLY A 17 28.96 8.54 0.75
CA GLY A 17 28.71 9.80 1.42
C GLY A 17 28.24 9.44 2.83
N HIS A 18 28.67 10.18 3.85
CA HIS A 18 28.24 9.96 5.22
C HIS A 18 26.71 9.82 5.26
N SER A 19 26.19 8.62 5.59
CA SER A 19 24.76 8.45 5.86
C SER A 19 24.43 9.29 7.07
N GLN A 20 23.79 10.44 6.82
CA GLN A 20 23.42 11.35 7.88
C GLN A 20 22.32 10.68 8.69
N SER A 21 22.62 10.40 9.95
CA SER A 21 21.66 9.86 10.89
C SER A 21 20.97 11.00 11.65
N PHE A 22 19.72 10.73 12.03
CA PHE A 22 18.84 11.68 12.70
C PHE A 22 18.26 11.02 13.94
N LYS A 23 17.99 11.82 14.97
CA LYS A 23 17.46 11.33 16.24
C LYS A 23 15.94 11.35 16.23
N LEU A 24 15.34 10.20 16.53
CA LEU A 24 13.93 10.09 16.89
C LEU A 24 13.82 10.01 18.41
N THR A 25 13.10 10.96 19.00
CA THR A 25 12.76 10.98 20.43
C THR A 25 11.28 10.71 20.60
N VAL A 26 10.94 9.58 21.20
CA VAL A 26 9.58 9.18 21.57
C VAL A 26 9.45 9.32 23.08
N ASN A 27 8.66 10.30 23.52
CA ASN A 27 8.34 10.49 24.94
C ASN A 27 7.09 9.67 25.31
N ASN A 28 7.14 8.99 26.45
CA ASN A 28 6.10 8.08 26.93
C ASN A 28 5.76 7.01 25.87
N GLY A 29 6.78 6.43 25.25
CA GLY A 29 6.61 5.44 24.20
C GLY A 29 7.91 4.79 23.77
N TYR A 30 7.78 3.86 22.84
CA TYR A 30 8.86 3.02 22.32
C TYR A 30 9.16 3.37 20.86
N GLY A 31 10.39 3.12 20.42
CA GLY A 31 10.88 3.47 19.08
C GLY A 31 11.89 4.62 19.04
N SER A 32 12.31 5.15 20.19
CA SER A 32 13.41 6.13 20.26
C SER A 32 14.72 5.54 19.74
N GLY A 33 15.52 6.34 19.03
CA GLY A 33 16.79 5.89 18.50
C GLY A 33 17.45 6.89 17.55
N THR A 34 18.54 6.43 16.92
CA THR A 34 19.22 7.14 15.85
C THR A 34 19.08 6.33 14.58
N TYR A 35 18.46 6.93 13.56
CA TYR A 35 18.04 6.26 12.33
C TYR A 35 18.60 6.99 11.12
N GLN A 36 18.76 6.28 10.01
CA GLN A 36 19.11 6.89 8.73
C GLN A 36 17.84 7.52 8.12
N LYS A 37 18.01 8.60 7.35
CA LYS A 37 16.91 9.12 6.50
C LYS A 37 16.29 7.95 5.74
N GLY A 38 14.96 7.90 5.61
CA GLY A 38 14.25 6.87 4.85
C GLY A 38 14.04 5.55 5.58
N ASP A 39 14.64 5.33 6.75
CA ASP A 39 14.31 4.17 7.60
C ASP A 39 12.82 4.20 7.97
N THR A 40 12.16 3.04 7.93
CA THR A 40 10.80 2.88 8.47
C THR A 40 10.88 2.40 9.92
N ILE A 41 10.37 3.21 10.84
CA ILE A 41 10.38 2.95 12.28
C ILE A 41 8.97 2.68 12.77
N HIS A 42 8.80 1.60 13.53
CA HIS A 42 7.58 1.38 14.30
C HIS A 42 7.68 2.08 15.65
N ILE A 43 6.63 2.81 16.01
CA ILE A 43 6.52 3.62 17.21
C ILE A 43 5.27 3.19 17.95
N TRP A 44 5.39 2.91 19.25
CA TRP A 44 4.28 2.50 20.10
C TRP A 44 4.16 3.43 21.29
N ALA A 45 2.94 3.79 21.67
CA ALA A 45 2.69 4.45 22.94
C ALA A 45 3.01 3.47 24.09
N GLU A 46 3.60 3.98 25.17
CA GLU A 46 3.85 3.20 26.38
C GLU A 46 2.53 2.74 26.99
N GLU A 47 2.49 1.52 27.51
CA GLU A 47 1.36 1.06 28.31
C GLU A 47 1.38 1.78 29.66
N ASN A 48 0.34 2.55 29.95
CA ASN A 48 0.05 2.93 31.32
C ASN A 48 -0.90 1.91 31.94
N ASP A 49 -0.77 1.69 33.23
CA ASP A 49 -1.46 0.71 34.09
C ASP A 49 -3.01 0.74 34.02
N GLN A 50 -3.61 0.39 32.88
CA GLN A 50 -5.06 0.28 32.58
C GLN A 50 -5.96 1.48 32.95
N GLU A 51 -5.47 2.51 33.62
CA GLU A 51 -6.24 3.68 34.06
C GLU A 51 -6.15 4.88 33.09
N LYS A 52 -5.16 4.86 32.20
CA LYS A 52 -4.92 5.94 31.23
C LYS A 52 -4.76 5.41 29.82
N PRO A 53 -5.86 5.25 29.05
CA PRO A 53 -5.80 4.84 27.66
C PRO A 53 -5.06 5.88 26.82
N PHE A 54 -4.36 5.41 25.80
CA PHE A 54 -3.75 6.27 24.79
C PHE A 54 -4.82 7.17 24.15
N GLN A 55 -4.51 8.44 23.96
CA GLN A 55 -5.43 9.41 23.36
C GLN A 55 -4.92 9.92 22.01
N SER A 56 -3.66 10.37 21.96
CA SER A 56 -3.05 10.86 20.72
C SER A 56 -1.56 11.10 20.84
N TRP A 57 -0.88 11.15 19.69
CA TRP A 57 0.47 11.68 19.55
C TRP A 57 0.46 13.21 19.42
N THR A 58 1.49 13.87 19.96
CA THR A 58 1.83 15.29 19.75
C THR A 58 3.30 15.45 19.36
N GLY A 59 3.70 16.64 18.90
CA GLY A 59 5.04 16.92 18.40
C GLY A 59 5.08 16.94 16.86
N ASP A 60 6.07 16.29 16.26
CA ASP A 60 6.28 16.17 14.82
C ASP A 60 5.31 15.15 14.14
N ILE A 61 4.03 15.22 14.48
CA ILE A 61 2.98 14.26 14.04
C ILE A 61 2.71 14.23 12.53
N LYS A 62 3.33 15.12 11.75
CA LYS A 62 3.21 15.16 10.28
C LYS A 62 3.95 14.01 9.58
N TYR A 63 4.75 13.24 10.32
CA TYR A 63 5.54 12.11 9.79
C TYR A 63 4.92 10.74 10.13
N ILE A 64 3.71 10.71 10.68
CA ILE A 64 2.97 9.50 11.03
C ILE A 64 1.58 9.54 10.39
N GLU A 65 1.02 8.38 10.05
CA GLU A 65 -0.23 8.30 9.29
C GLU A 65 -1.46 8.74 10.10
N ASN A 66 -1.63 8.18 11.30
CA ASN A 66 -2.75 8.52 12.18
C ASN A 66 -2.28 8.77 13.62
N LYS A 67 -2.34 10.03 14.05
CA LYS A 67 -1.95 10.44 15.42
C LYS A 67 -2.82 9.82 16.53
N ARG A 68 -3.97 9.23 16.20
CA ARG A 68 -4.88 8.56 17.16
C ARG A 68 -4.64 7.05 17.25
N ASN A 69 -3.80 6.47 16.40
CA ASN A 69 -3.38 5.09 16.59
C ASN A 69 -2.23 5.02 17.60
N TRP A 70 -2.34 4.11 18.58
CA TRP A 70 -1.29 3.91 19.58
C TRP A 70 -0.02 3.31 18.98
N HIS A 71 -0.16 2.54 17.89
CA HIS A 71 0.93 2.07 17.04
C HIS A 71 0.93 2.86 15.73
N VAL A 72 2.06 3.47 15.38
CA VAL A 72 2.28 4.17 14.11
C VAL A 72 3.61 3.78 13.49
N THR A 73 3.74 4.02 12.19
CA THR A 73 5.02 3.98 11.48
C THR A 73 5.46 5.38 11.10
N LEU A 74 6.78 5.57 11.05
CA LEU A 74 7.41 6.82 10.64
C LEU A 74 8.52 6.50 9.65
N VAL A 75 8.56 7.21 8.53
CA VAL A 75 9.71 7.19 7.62
C VAL A 75 10.62 8.35 8.00
N MET A 76 11.86 8.05 8.41
CA MET A 76 12.74 9.05 9.02
C MET A 76 13.07 10.20 8.05
N PRO A 77 12.73 11.45 8.39
CA PRO A 77 13.08 12.60 7.56
C PRO A 77 14.55 12.99 7.73
N ASP A 78 15.01 13.99 6.96
CA ASP A 78 16.35 14.58 7.09
C ASP A 78 16.47 15.60 8.24
N LYS A 79 15.83 15.29 9.37
CA LYS A 79 15.93 16.06 10.60
C LYS A 79 15.54 15.20 11.81
N ASP A 80 15.93 15.67 12.99
CA ASP A 80 15.45 15.09 14.24
C ASP A 80 13.92 15.23 14.35
N VAL A 81 13.30 14.22 14.98
CA VAL A 81 11.85 14.11 15.16
C VAL A 81 11.55 13.90 16.64
N ILE A 82 10.56 14.62 17.16
CA ILE A 82 10.06 14.43 18.52
C ILE A 82 8.58 14.08 18.48
N LEU A 83 8.21 12.93 19.03
CA LEU A 83 6.83 12.49 19.22
C LEU A 83 6.59 12.25 20.71
N SER A 84 5.42 12.61 21.20
CA SER A 84 5.02 12.39 22.59
C SER A 84 3.64 11.73 22.64
N ALA A 85 3.53 10.60 23.33
CA ALA A 85 2.23 9.98 23.58
C ALA A 85 1.50 10.72 24.70
N ASN A 86 0.23 11.02 24.46
CA ASN A 86 -0.67 11.65 25.42
C ASN A 86 -1.77 10.66 25.80
N TYR A 87 -2.14 10.67 27.07
CA TYR A 87 -3.07 9.71 27.65
C TYR A 87 -4.26 10.42 28.27
N GLY A 88 -5.43 9.82 28.11
CA GLY A 88 -6.67 10.27 28.71
C GLY A 88 -6.86 9.74 30.13
N ASN A 89 -7.89 10.23 30.82
CA ASN A 89 -8.36 9.62 32.07
C ASN A 89 -9.75 9.04 31.82
N LEU A 90 -9.92 7.76 32.12
CA LEU A 90 -11.24 7.14 32.06
C LEU A 90 -12.11 7.66 33.21
N PRO A 91 -13.43 7.81 33.02
CA PRO A 91 -14.29 8.14 34.14
C PRO A 91 -14.43 6.93 35.08
N GLN A 92 -14.26 7.16 36.39
CA GLN A 92 -14.27 6.10 37.40
C GLN A 92 -15.66 5.49 37.61
N ASN A 93 -15.70 4.21 37.97
CA ASN A 93 -16.92 3.45 38.30
C ASN A 93 -18.00 3.44 37.18
N ILE A 94 -17.59 3.56 35.92
CA ILE A 94 -18.52 3.64 34.78
C ILE A 94 -19.15 2.29 34.41
N PHE A 95 -18.44 1.18 34.64
CA PHE A 95 -18.98 -0.13 34.35
C PHE A 95 -20.09 -0.46 35.34
N SER A 96 -21.31 -0.69 34.85
CA SER A 96 -22.38 -1.21 35.69
C SER A 96 -22.16 -2.69 35.98
N ASP A 97 -22.83 -3.19 37.03
CA ASP A 97 -22.95 -4.64 37.22
C ASP A 97 -23.53 -5.30 35.96
N ILE A 98 -23.08 -6.54 35.72
CA ILE A 98 -23.61 -7.41 34.67
C ILE A 98 -25.11 -7.60 34.89
N LYS A 99 -25.91 -7.37 33.85
CA LYS A 99 -27.37 -7.60 33.86
C LYS A 99 -27.72 -8.87 33.11
N TYR A 100 -28.73 -9.58 33.60
CA TYR A 100 -29.31 -10.73 32.91
C TYR A 100 -30.70 -10.36 32.39
N ILE A 101 -30.79 -10.08 31.09
CA ILE A 101 -32.02 -9.62 30.46
C ILE A 101 -32.70 -10.79 29.75
N SER A 102 -34.02 -10.91 29.90
CA SER A 102 -34.80 -11.92 29.20
C SER A 102 -34.76 -11.67 27.68
N GLY A 103 -34.31 -12.66 26.93
CA GLY A 103 -34.31 -12.71 25.47
C GLY A 103 -35.31 -13.73 24.90
N SER A 104 -35.08 -14.14 23.66
CA SER A 104 -35.85 -15.13 22.93
C SER A 104 -36.00 -16.42 23.75
N ASN A 105 -37.20 -17.01 23.75
CA ASN A 105 -37.56 -18.19 24.54
C ASN A 105 -37.29 -18.07 26.06
N GLY A 106 -37.16 -16.85 26.59
CA GLY A 106 -36.88 -16.62 28.01
C GLY A 106 -35.41 -16.79 28.40
N ALA A 107 -34.50 -16.94 27.43
CA ALA A 107 -33.06 -17.03 27.67
C ALA A 107 -32.55 -15.80 28.44
N LYS A 108 -31.58 -15.99 29.35
CA LYS A 108 -31.04 -14.91 30.20
C LYS A 108 -29.75 -14.36 29.62
N VAL A 109 -29.89 -13.44 28.68
CA VAL A 109 -28.77 -12.81 27.98
C VAL A 109 -27.93 -12.01 28.97
N GLU A 110 -26.64 -12.33 29.07
CA GLU A 110 -25.66 -11.57 29.84
C GLU A 110 -25.35 -10.27 29.10
N VAL A 111 -25.56 -9.12 29.76
CA VAL A 111 -25.37 -7.79 29.19
C VAL A 111 -24.47 -6.96 30.12
N GLY A 112 -23.34 -6.50 29.59
CA GLY A 112 -22.46 -5.54 30.27
C GLY A 112 -22.67 -4.13 29.73
N LEU A 113 -22.70 -3.12 30.61
CA LEU A 113 -22.94 -1.73 30.22
C LEU A 113 -21.87 -0.80 30.82
N ALA A 114 -21.51 0.22 30.05
CA ALA A 114 -20.69 1.34 30.48
C ALA A 114 -21.24 2.61 29.82
N ILE A 115 -21.96 3.43 30.60
CA ILE A 115 -22.72 4.58 30.08
C ILE A 115 -22.18 5.88 30.70
N PRO A 116 -21.35 6.66 29.98
CA PRO A 116 -20.96 7.98 30.43
C PRO A 116 -22.17 8.91 30.60
N PRO A 117 -22.15 9.92 31.49
CA PRO A 117 -23.29 10.83 31.69
C PRO A 117 -23.74 11.58 30.43
N ASN A 118 -22.80 11.88 29.54
CA ASN A 118 -23.05 12.49 28.24
C ASN A 118 -22.42 11.60 27.17
N TYR A 119 -23.21 10.84 26.43
CA TYR A 119 -22.72 9.99 25.35
C TYR A 119 -23.26 10.42 23.99
N LYS A 120 -22.47 10.20 22.93
CA LYS A 120 -22.79 10.52 21.53
C LYS A 120 -23.68 9.45 20.89
N ALA A 121 -23.37 8.19 21.17
CA ALA A 121 -24.05 7.00 20.66
C ALA A 121 -23.72 5.80 21.56
N ILE A 122 -24.46 4.71 21.40
CA ILE A 122 -24.24 3.43 22.07
C ILE A 122 -23.59 2.46 21.09
N VAL A 123 -22.38 1.99 21.39
CA VAL A 123 -21.68 0.98 20.60
C VAL A 123 -21.95 -0.40 21.19
N TRP A 124 -22.56 -1.25 20.38
CA TRP A 124 -22.86 -2.64 20.70
C TRP A 124 -21.70 -3.50 20.25
N LEU A 125 -21.11 -4.24 21.18
CA LEU A 125 -19.91 -5.04 21.00
C LEU A 125 -20.24 -6.53 21.02
N PHE A 126 -20.05 -7.18 19.87
CA PHE A 126 -20.39 -8.59 19.64
C PHE A 126 -19.14 -9.46 19.52
N ASN A 127 -19.07 -10.52 20.31
CA ASN A 127 -17.91 -11.41 20.34
C ASN A 127 -17.92 -12.45 19.22
N GLY A 128 -16.75 -13.07 19.04
CA GLY A 128 -16.59 -14.23 18.17
C GLY A 128 -17.14 -15.50 18.79
N LYS A 129 -16.96 -16.60 18.05
CA LYS A 129 -17.39 -17.93 18.47
C LYS A 129 -16.74 -18.37 19.77
N ASN A 130 -17.45 -19.18 20.55
CA ASN A 130 -17.03 -19.76 21.83
C ASN A 130 -16.58 -18.72 22.88
N SER A 131 -17.03 -17.47 22.74
CA SER A 131 -16.62 -16.35 23.58
C SER A 131 -17.81 -15.57 24.13
N LYS A 132 -17.67 -15.02 25.33
CA LYS A 132 -18.69 -14.22 26.02
C LYS A 132 -18.51 -12.71 25.81
N GLY A 133 -19.62 -11.98 25.89
CA GLY A 133 -19.80 -10.53 26.01
C GLY A 133 -18.69 -9.87 26.82
N LYS A 134 -18.55 -10.33 28.07
CA LYS A 134 -17.57 -9.81 29.05
C LYS A 134 -16.11 -9.82 28.59
N SER A 135 -15.75 -10.61 27.58
CA SER A 135 -14.37 -10.62 27.08
C SER A 135 -13.92 -9.29 26.47
N TRP A 136 -14.86 -8.41 26.08
CA TRP A 136 -14.53 -7.03 25.70
C TRP A 136 -13.88 -6.22 26.83
N ASN A 137 -14.10 -6.60 28.09
CA ASN A 137 -13.52 -5.92 29.25
C ASN A 137 -12.35 -6.69 29.87
N THR A 138 -12.09 -7.94 29.45
CA THR A 138 -11.04 -8.79 30.05
C THR A 138 -9.92 -9.15 29.09
N ASN A 139 -10.18 -9.25 27.78
CA ASN A 139 -9.13 -9.38 26.79
C ASN A 139 -8.53 -8.00 26.52
N ILE A 140 -7.20 -7.90 26.57
CA ILE A 140 -6.52 -6.60 26.57
C ILE A 140 -6.81 -5.77 25.31
N GLU A 141 -6.72 -6.36 24.13
CA GLU A 141 -6.87 -5.62 22.89
C GLU A 141 -8.30 -5.11 22.72
N LYS A 142 -9.29 -5.94 23.09
CA LYS A 142 -10.69 -5.53 23.11
C LYS A 142 -10.96 -4.44 24.15
N LYS A 143 -10.34 -4.55 25.33
CA LYS A 143 -10.49 -3.56 26.40
C LYS A 143 -9.97 -2.19 25.98
N GLN A 144 -8.86 -2.13 25.26
CA GLN A 144 -8.36 -0.84 24.73
C GLN A 144 -9.40 -0.15 23.83
N TRP A 145 -10.15 -0.90 23.01
CA TRP A 145 -11.24 -0.32 22.22
C TRP A 145 -12.40 0.20 23.09
N VAL A 146 -12.79 -0.56 24.12
CA VAL A 146 -13.79 -0.10 25.10
C VAL A 146 -13.33 1.19 25.78
N ASP A 147 -12.09 1.23 26.25
CA ASP A 147 -11.52 2.38 26.95
C ASP A 147 -11.48 3.62 26.03
N GLU A 148 -11.11 3.44 24.77
CA GLU A 148 -11.04 4.50 23.77
C GLU A 148 -12.42 5.05 23.37
N LEU A 149 -13.44 4.19 23.29
CA LEU A 149 -14.83 4.60 23.13
C LEU A 149 -15.32 5.46 24.32
N LEU A 150 -15.06 4.99 25.54
CA LEU A 150 -15.47 5.70 26.76
C LEU A 150 -14.76 7.05 26.89
N LEU A 151 -13.46 7.11 26.58
CA LEU A 151 -12.68 8.35 26.57
C LEU A 151 -13.26 9.39 25.60
N ASN A 152 -13.89 8.94 24.51
CA ASN A 152 -14.49 9.79 23.49
C ASN A 152 -16.01 9.98 23.64
N ASN A 153 -16.55 9.72 24.84
CA ASN A 153 -17.96 9.87 25.19
C ASN A 153 -18.90 8.98 24.34
N TYR A 154 -18.52 7.73 24.11
CA TYR A 154 -19.45 6.71 23.60
C TYR A 154 -19.88 5.79 24.73
N ALA A 155 -21.17 5.47 24.77
CA ALA A 155 -21.68 4.41 25.64
C ALA A 155 -21.33 3.05 25.03
N VAL A 156 -21.03 2.07 25.87
CA VAL A 156 -20.65 0.72 25.44
C VAL A 156 -21.63 -0.30 26.01
N LEU A 157 -22.05 -1.24 25.16
CA LEU A 157 -22.87 -2.38 25.53
C LEU A 157 -22.24 -3.65 24.97
N THR A 158 -22.11 -4.69 25.80
CA THR A 158 -21.68 -6.03 25.40
C THR A 158 -22.82 -7.01 25.63
N MET A 159 -22.94 -8.03 24.78
CA MET A 159 -23.90 -9.12 25.02
C MET A 159 -23.39 -10.48 24.52
N ASP A 160 -23.89 -11.54 25.15
CA ASP A 160 -23.70 -12.91 24.69
C ASP A 160 -24.60 -13.21 23.47
N SER A 161 -24.13 -14.10 22.59
CA SER A 161 -25.01 -14.67 21.56
C SER A 161 -26.03 -15.62 22.20
N TYR A 162 -27.08 -15.95 21.46
CA TYR A 162 -28.12 -16.86 21.92
C TYR A 162 -27.56 -18.23 22.28
N GLU A 163 -26.71 -18.83 21.43
CA GLU A 163 -26.10 -20.14 21.67
C GLU A 163 -25.20 -20.13 22.91
N VAL A 164 -24.38 -19.09 23.07
CA VAL A 164 -23.58 -18.90 24.29
C VAL A 164 -24.48 -18.72 25.52
N THR A 165 -25.62 -18.05 25.38
CA THR A 165 -26.56 -17.85 26.49
C THR A 165 -27.19 -19.17 26.94
N ILE A 166 -27.59 -20.03 26.01
CA ILE A 166 -28.27 -21.30 26.34
C ILE A 166 -27.32 -22.49 26.48
N GLN A 167 -26.03 -22.33 26.15
CA GLN A 167 -25.02 -23.38 26.15
C GLN A 167 -25.43 -24.56 25.24
N ASN A 168 -25.96 -24.25 24.07
CA ASN A 168 -26.38 -25.23 23.07
C ASN A 168 -26.00 -24.73 21.67
N ASP A 169 -25.42 -25.62 20.87
CA ASP A 169 -25.13 -25.43 19.45
C ASP A 169 -26.41 -25.75 18.67
N GLU A 170 -27.10 -24.72 18.20
CA GLU A 170 -28.43 -24.88 17.59
C GLU A 170 -28.34 -25.21 16.11
N ASP A 171 -27.25 -24.82 15.44
CA ASP A 171 -27.04 -25.07 14.02
C ASP A 171 -26.18 -26.33 13.74
N GLY A 172 -25.56 -26.90 14.77
CA GLY A 172 -24.77 -28.13 14.71
C GLY A 172 -23.39 -27.94 14.10
N ASN A 173 -22.86 -26.71 14.07
CA ASN A 173 -21.57 -26.39 13.47
C ASN A 173 -20.37 -26.73 14.38
N GLY A 174 -20.62 -27.12 15.63
CA GLY A 174 -19.61 -27.48 16.63
C GLY A 174 -19.11 -26.32 17.50
N GLU A 175 -19.65 -25.11 17.32
CA GLU A 175 -19.23 -23.88 17.99
C GLU A 175 -20.44 -23.04 18.43
N PHE A 176 -20.30 -22.26 19.51
CA PHE A 176 -21.35 -21.34 19.94
C PHE A 176 -21.10 -19.94 19.39
N GLY A 177 -22.00 -19.39 18.59
CA GLY A 177 -21.78 -18.13 17.87
C GLY A 177 -23.02 -17.26 17.72
N PHE A 178 -22.85 -16.14 17.01
CA PHE A 178 -23.96 -15.31 16.53
C PHE A 178 -24.42 -15.82 15.17
N TYR A 179 -25.73 -15.84 14.96
CA TYR A 179 -26.32 -16.14 13.67
C TYR A 179 -26.50 -14.86 12.84
N TYR A 180 -26.00 -14.86 11.61
CA TYR A 180 -25.93 -13.65 10.77
C TYR A 180 -26.84 -13.73 9.53
N THR A 181 -28.05 -14.28 9.69
CA THR A 181 -29.15 -14.09 8.72
C THR A 181 -29.95 -12.83 9.04
N GLY A 182 -30.40 -12.12 8.01
CA GLY A 182 -31.20 -10.89 8.17
C GLY A 182 -32.67 -11.11 8.58
N ASP A 183 -33.08 -12.33 8.93
CA ASP A 183 -34.47 -12.64 9.28
C ASP A 183 -34.80 -12.23 10.72
N THR A 184 -35.44 -11.07 10.87
CA THR A 184 -35.84 -10.52 12.18
C THR A 184 -36.89 -11.33 12.94
N LEU A 185 -37.54 -12.31 12.30
CA LEU A 185 -38.57 -13.14 12.93
C LEU A 185 -38.01 -14.42 13.54
N THR A 186 -36.99 -15.01 12.91
CA THR A 186 -36.42 -16.31 13.32
C THR A 186 -35.02 -16.21 13.91
N ASN A 187 -34.25 -15.18 13.55
CA ASN A 187 -32.92 -14.98 14.11
C ASN A 187 -33.03 -14.55 15.59
N LYS A 188 -32.68 -15.47 16.48
CA LYS A 188 -32.80 -15.30 17.93
C LYS A 188 -31.84 -14.23 18.47
N ASP A 189 -30.70 -14.01 17.82
CA ASP A 189 -29.77 -12.93 18.20
C ASP A 189 -30.34 -11.55 17.87
N LEU A 190 -30.96 -11.38 16.69
CA LEU A 190 -31.67 -10.13 16.36
C LEU A 190 -32.82 -9.89 17.35
N ILE A 191 -33.62 -10.92 17.64
CA ILE A 191 -34.69 -10.83 18.64
C ILE A 191 -34.13 -10.42 20.01
N ASN A 192 -33.02 -11.02 20.44
CA ASN A 192 -32.36 -10.67 21.70
C ASN A 192 -31.92 -9.20 21.71
N VAL A 193 -31.30 -8.69 20.65
CA VAL A 193 -30.91 -7.26 20.56
C VAL A 193 -32.12 -6.35 20.76
N LYS A 194 -33.25 -6.65 20.09
CA LYS A 194 -34.50 -5.88 20.24
C LYS A 194 -35.04 -5.94 21.68
N MET A 195 -35.04 -7.13 22.29
CA MET A 195 -35.53 -7.30 23.67
C MET A 195 -34.64 -6.60 24.69
N VAL A 196 -33.31 -6.70 24.54
CA VAL A 196 -32.33 -5.98 25.37
C VAL A 196 -32.54 -4.47 25.23
N LYS A 197 -32.60 -3.94 24.00
CA LYS A 197 -32.86 -2.52 23.76
C LYS A 197 -34.16 -2.05 24.44
N ASN A 198 -35.25 -2.81 24.29
CA ASN A 198 -36.53 -2.47 24.91
C ASN A 198 -36.49 -2.48 26.44
N ALA A 199 -35.78 -3.43 27.06
CA ALA A 199 -35.61 -3.48 28.50
C ALA A 199 -34.79 -2.29 29.03
N LEU A 200 -33.72 -1.91 28.33
CA LEU A 200 -32.93 -0.75 28.71
C LEU A 200 -33.70 0.57 28.57
N LEU A 201 -34.60 0.67 27.57
CA LEU A 201 -35.53 1.79 27.42
C LEU A 201 -36.55 1.84 28.57
N SER A 202 -37.15 0.71 28.94
CA SER A 202 -38.12 0.67 30.05
C SER A 202 -37.49 1.03 31.40
N ASP A 203 -36.22 0.69 31.56
CA ASP A 203 -35.43 1.01 32.76
C ASP A 203 -34.86 2.44 32.75
N ASN A 204 -35.12 3.23 31.70
CA ASN A 204 -34.57 4.58 31.46
C ASN A 204 -33.03 4.64 31.48
N ILE A 205 -32.36 3.56 31.09
CA ILE A 205 -30.89 3.49 31.00
C ILE A 205 -30.41 4.14 29.70
N ILE A 206 -31.20 3.97 28.63
CA ILE A 206 -30.98 4.57 27.31
C ILE A 206 -32.24 5.34 26.89
N GLN A 207 -32.11 6.22 25.90
CA GLN A 207 -33.18 7.08 25.41
C GLN A 207 -33.71 6.61 24.04
N PRO A 208 -34.97 6.88 23.70
CA PRO A 208 -35.56 6.43 22.43
C PRO A 208 -34.83 6.89 21.16
N ASN A 209 -34.19 8.07 21.21
CA ASN A 209 -33.51 8.70 20.07
C ASN A 209 -32.01 8.44 20.03
N ASP A 210 -31.49 7.59 20.92
CA ASP A 210 -30.06 7.27 20.91
C ASP A 210 -29.67 6.61 19.58
N GLN A 211 -28.50 7.02 19.06
CA GLN A 211 -27.88 6.32 17.95
C GLN A 211 -27.21 5.03 18.45
N HIS A 212 -27.34 3.96 17.68
CA HIS A 212 -26.77 2.66 17.98
C HIS A 212 -25.77 2.28 16.89
N ILE A 213 -24.58 1.84 17.26
CA ILE A 213 -23.53 1.43 16.32
C ILE A 213 -23.23 -0.04 16.59
N ALA A 214 -23.13 -0.85 15.55
CA ALA A 214 -22.80 -2.26 15.68
C ALA A 214 -21.30 -2.48 15.44
N CYS A 215 -20.61 -3.15 16.35
CA CYS A 215 -19.21 -3.51 16.19
C CYS A 215 -18.99 -4.93 16.69
N GLY A 216 -18.27 -5.75 15.93
CA GLY A 216 -18.02 -7.11 16.37
C GLY A 216 -16.75 -7.73 15.81
N PHE A 217 -16.37 -8.83 16.46
CA PHE A 217 -15.21 -9.64 16.11
C PHE A 217 -15.67 -11.03 15.64
N SER A 218 -15.05 -11.56 14.58
CA SER A 218 -15.33 -12.88 14.01
C SER A 218 -16.81 -13.04 13.63
N SER A 219 -17.51 -14.07 14.10
CA SER A 219 -18.97 -14.23 13.93
C SER A 219 -19.77 -13.02 14.41
N GLY A 220 -19.33 -12.34 15.47
CA GLY A 220 -19.93 -11.10 15.95
C GLY A 220 -19.74 -9.93 14.98
N GLY A 221 -18.65 -9.92 14.20
CA GLY A 221 -18.42 -8.92 13.15
C GLY A 221 -19.37 -9.10 11.96
N ALA A 222 -19.55 -10.34 11.53
CA ALA A 222 -20.56 -10.71 10.53
C ALA A 222 -21.99 -10.36 11.02
N PHE A 223 -22.30 -10.63 12.28
CA PHE A 223 -23.57 -10.26 12.88
C PHE A 223 -23.76 -8.75 12.98
N ALA A 224 -22.72 -8.00 13.34
CA ALA A 224 -22.78 -6.53 13.44
C ALA A 224 -23.13 -5.88 12.09
N GLU A 225 -22.57 -6.39 10.99
CA GLU A 225 -22.88 -5.96 9.63
C GLU A 225 -24.38 -6.16 9.29
N VAL A 226 -24.88 -7.38 9.55
CA VAL A 226 -26.29 -7.73 9.31
C VAL A 226 -27.23 -6.91 10.19
N LEU A 227 -26.94 -6.83 11.49
CA LEU A 227 -27.74 -6.10 12.46
C LEU A 227 -27.90 -4.65 12.04
N ALA A 228 -26.81 -3.98 11.69
CA ALA A 228 -26.86 -2.57 11.35
C ALA A 228 -27.69 -2.32 10.08
N ALA A 229 -27.50 -3.15 9.05
CA ALA A 229 -28.25 -3.06 7.81
C ALA A 229 -29.76 -3.30 8.03
N VAL A 230 -30.12 -4.32 8.82
CA VAL A 230 -31.52 -4.72 9.03
C VAL A 230 -32.24 -3.76 9.97
N TYR A 231 -31.57 -3.23 11.00
CA TYR A 231 -32.17 -2.30 11.97
C TYR A 231 -32.01 -0.84 11.58
N GLY A 232 -31.38 -0.55 10.43
CA GLY A 232 -31.13 0.81 9.95
C GLY A 232 -30.24 1.62 10.88
N TRP A 233 -29.25 0.97 11.51
CA TRP A 233 -28.29 1.65 12.36
C TRP A 233 -27.27 2.41 11.49
N PRO A 234 -26.77 3.57 11.95
CA PRO A 234 -25.94 4.45 11.14
C PRO A 234 -24.60 3.87 10.69
N MET A 235 -24.11 2.79 11.31
CA MET A 235 -22.77 2.26 11.04
C MET A 235 -22.57 0.84 11.55
N SER A 236 -21.70 0.09 10.87
CA SER A 236 -21.20 -1.21 11.31
C SER A 236 -19.68 -1.33 11.23
N PHE A 237 -19.11 -2.11 12.15
CA PHE A 237 -17.70 -2.50 12.19
C PHE A 237 -17.59 -4.03 12.27
N SER A 238 -16.79 -4.62 11.39
CA SER A 238 -16.52 -6.05 11.36
C SER A 238 -15.01 -6.29 11.42
N TYR A 239 -14.59 -7.01 12.45
CA TYR A 239 -13.19 -7.34 12.71
C TYR A 239 -12.97 -8.84 12.49
N ASN A 240 -12.11 -9.22 11.55
CA ASN A 240 -11.85 -10.62 11.17
C ASN A 240 -13.13 -11.43 10.89
N GLY A 241 -14.21 -10.76 10.49
CA GLY A 241 -15.38 -11.40 9.90
C GLY A 241 -15.12 -11.66 8.41
N SER A 242 -15.74 -12.68 7.84
CA SER A 242 -15.65 -12.93 6.39
C SER A 242 -16.40 -11.88 5.54
N GLY A 243 -17.17 -11.01 6.21
CA GLY A 243 -18.15 -10.10 5.59
C GLY A 243 -19.32 -10.86 4.98
N ILE A 244 -20.48 -10.20 4.85
CA ILE A 244 -21.72 -10.84 4.41
C ILE A 244 -22.12 -10.33 3.03
N GLU A 245 -21.79 -11.08 1.98
CA GLU A 245 -21.95 -10.66 0.58
C GLU A 245 -23.38 -10.20 0.24
N TYR A 246 -24.41 -10.91 0.70
CA TYR A 246 -25.79 -10.53 0.40
C TYR A 246 -26.17 -9.19 1.05
N ILE A 247 -25.58 -8.85 2.20
CA ILE A 247 -25.75 -7.55 2.85
C ILE A 247 -24.92 -6.49 2.11
N ALA A 248 -23.65 -6.75 1.83
CA ALA A 248 -22.77 -5.80 1.14
C ALA A 248 -23.34 -5.34 -0.23
N LYS A 249 -24.06 -6.23 -0.93
CA LYS A 249 -24.72 -5.92 -2.20
C LYS A 249 -25.93 -4.99 -2.08
N ILE A 250 -26.59 -4.90 -0.93
CA ILE A 250 -27.88 -4.19 -0.78
C ILE A 250 -27.88 -3.11 0.31
N SER A 251 -26.94 -3.19 1.25
CA SER A 251 -26.88 -2.31 2.40
C SER A 251 -26.59 -0.88 1.96
N THR A 252 -27.21 0.06 2.64
CA THR A 252 -26.90 1.50 2.56
C THR A 252 -26.15 1.99 3.81
N THR A 253 -25.81 1.07 4.72
CA THR A 253 -25.19 1.37 6.01
C THR A 253 -23.68 1.47 5.85
N PRO A 254 -23.06 2.58 6.27
CA PRO A 254 -21.61 2.69 6.33
C PRO A 254 -20.93 1.52 7.03
N HIS A 255 -19.86 1.01 6.44
CA HIS A 255 -19.23 -0.24 6.88
C HIS A 255 -17.71 -0.14 6.97
N PHE A 256 -17.16 -0.45 8.15
CA PHE A 256 -15.73 -0.58 8.36
C PHE A 256 -15.38 -2.06 8.53
N GLN A 257 -14.48 -2.54 7.67
CA GLN A 257 -14.01 -3.91 7.69
C GLN A 257 -12.50 -3.93 7.95
N CYS A 258 -12.08 -4.67 8.98
CA CYS A 258 -10.68 -4.83 9.32
C CYS A 258 -10.32 -6.31 9.46
N ASN A 259 -9.39 -6.76 8.62
CA ASN A 259 -8.98 -8.16 8.51
C ASN A 259 -7.48 -8.34 8.74
N SER A 260 -7.10 -9.57 9.05
CA SER A 260 -5.74 -10.02 9.36
C SER A 260 -5.11 -10.76 8.18
N VAL A 261 -3.88 -10.43 7.76
CA VAL A 261 -3.24 -11.08 6.61
C VAL A 261 -3.05 -12.60 6.78
N ASN A 262 -2.82 -13.07 8.02
CA ASN A 262 -2.66 -14.49 8.31
C ASN A 262 -3.95 -15.13 8.88
N ASP A 263 -5.06 -14.40 8.94
CA ASP A 263 -6.36 -14.98 9.25
C ASP A 263 -6.99 -15.54 7.97
N VAL A 264 -7.01 -16.87 7.89
CA VAL A 264 -7.58 -17.64 6.78
C VAL A 264 -8.70 -18.52 7.33
N ASP A 265 -9.85 -18.53 6.64
CA ASP A 265 -10.90 -19.52 6.83
C ASP A 265 -10.51 -20.87 6.20
N ASP A 266 -11.37 -21.88 6.35
CA ASP A 266 -11.10 -23.26 5.89
C ASP A 266 -10.84 -23.36 4.38
N ASP A 267 -11.38 -22.43 3.58
CA ASP A 267 -11.13 -22.33 2.14
C ASP A 267 -10.01 -21.35 1.76
N GLY A 268 -9.46 -20.62 2.74
CA GLY A 268 -8.36 -19.67 2.56
C GLY A 268 -8.73 -18.35 1.89
N LEU A 269 -10.02 -18.03 1.77
CA LEU A 269 -10.54 -16.89 0.99
C LEU A 269 -11.10 -15.74 1.83
N ARG A 270 -11.06 -15.79 3.18
CA ARG A 270 -11.64 -14.78 4.09
C ARG A 270 -11.31 -13.34 3.68
N ASN A 271 -10.03 -13.06 3.41
CA ASN A 271 -9.57 -11.71 3.05
C ASN A 271 -10.02 -11.29 1.65
N VAL A 272 -10.09 -12.24 0.71
CA VAL A 272 -10.58 -12.00 -0.65
C VAL A 272 -12.08 -11.69 -0.61
N LYS A 273 -12.87 -12.45 0.16
CA LYS A 273 -14.30 -12.22 0.37
C LYS A 273 -14.55 -10.86 1.04
N GLY A 274 -13.80 -10.55 2.09
CA GLY A 274 -13.89 -9.26 2.79
C GLY A 274 -13.61 -8.08 1.84
N TYR A 275 -12.56 -8.16 1.02
CA TYR A 275 -12.27 -7.12 0.03
C TYR A 275 -13.36 -7.03 -1.06
N ALA A 276 -13.87 -8.15 -1.55
CA ALA A 276 -14.97 -8.16 -2.52
C ALA A 276 -16.24 -7.50 -1.96
N ASN A 277 -16.56 -7.76 -0.69
CA ASN A 277 -17.68 -7.12 0.01
C ASN A 277 -17.46 -5.61 0.14
N TYR A 278 -16.25 -5.17 0.51
CA TYR A 278 -15.88 -3.76 0.48
C TYR A 278 -16.12 -3.11 -0.90
N GLN A 279 -15.74 -3.78 -1.99
CA GLN A 279 -16.00 -3.28 -3.34
C GLN A 279 -17.51 -3.16 -3.65
N HIS A 280 -18.36 -4.04 -3.12
CA HIS A 280 -19.81 -3.91 -3.25
C HIS A 280 -20.34 -2.63 -2.57
N TYR A 281 -19.84 -2.29 -1.37
CA TYR A 281 -20.19 -1.04 -0.70
C TYR A 281 -19.80 0.19 -1.54
N LEU A 282 -18.58 0.23 -2.06
CA LEU A 282 -18.13 1.33 -2.92
C LEU A 282 -18.97 1.47 -4.18
N LYS A 283 -19.30 0.35 -4.84
CA LYS A 283 -20.14 0.33 -6.04
C LYS A 283 -21.53 0.91 -5.78
N ASN A 284 -22.06 0.73 -4.57
CA ASN A 284 -23.35 1.26 -4.14
C ASN A 284 -23.26 2.68 -3.56
N ALA A 285 -22.12 3.37 -3.70
CA ALA A 285 -21.86 4.68 -3.12
C ALA A 285 -22.04 4.73 -1.59
N VAL A 286 -21.84 3.59 -0.92
CA VAL A 286 -21.87 3.50 0.54
C VAL A 286 -20.47 3.81 1.08
N CYS A 287 -20.41 4.66 2.10
CA CYS A 287 -19.16 4.94 2.79
C CYS A 287 -18.61 3.65 3.42
N ALA A 288 -17.45 3.20 2.98
CA ALA A 288 -16.82 2.03 3.56
C ALA A 288 -15.31 2.21 3.68
N LYS A 289 -14.71 1.50 4.63
CA LYS A 289 -13.26 1.45 4.82
C LYS A 289 -12.83 0.00 4.95
N TRP A 290 -11.77 -0.36 4.23
CA TRP A 290 -11.13 -1.67 4.31
C TRP A 290 -9.71 -1.51 4.84
N ILE A 291 -9.40 -2.25 5.90
CA ILE A 291 -8.04 -2.40 6.41
C ILE A 291 -7.67 -3.88 6.35
N LEU A 292 -6.53 -4.17 5.75
CA LEU A 292 -5.87 -5.47 5.86
C LEU A 292 -4.58 -5.28 6.65
N GLN A 293 -4.56 -5.74 7.89
CA GLN A 293 -3.37 -5.65 8.73
C GLN A 293 -2.31 -6.65 8.29
N ASP A 294 -1.08 -6.14 8.23
CA ASP A 294 0.12 -6.94 8.11
C ASP A 294 0.72 -7.33 9.48
N LYS A 295 1.65 -8.27 9.45
CA LYS A 295 2.47 -8.64 10.61
C LYS A 295 3.18 -7.42 11.16
N GLN A 296 3.42 -7.43 12.46
CA GLN A 296 4.16 -6.40 13.16
C GLN A 296 5.41 -7.00 13.81
N PRO A 297 6.52 -6.24 13.88
CA PRO A 297 7.68 -6.68 14.63
C PRO A 297 7.34 -6.71 16.11
N LEU A 298 7.84 -7.73 16.80
CA LEU A 298 7.75 -7.80 18.25
C LEU A 298 8.75 -6.81 18.85
N TYR A 299 8.29 -5.93 19.74
CA TYR A 299 9.16 -5.07 20.55
C TYR A 299 9.30 -5.63 21.97
N ARG A 300 10.37 -5.22 22.66
CA ARG A 300 10.83 -5.91 23.88
C ARG A 300 9.85 -5.81 25.05
N GLU A 301 9.02 -4.77 25.05
CA GLU A 301 8.06 -4.46 26.10
C GLU A 301 6.63 -4.92 25.77
N ARG A 302 6.38 -5.51 24.60
CA ARG A 302 5.02 -5.87 24.12
C ARG A 302 4.21 -6.65 25.14
N PHE A 303 4.85 -7.59 25.85
CA PHE A 303 4.15 -8.43 26.82
C PHE A 303 3.82 -7.73 28.13
N HIS A 304 4.34 -6.53 28.40
CA HIS A 304 3.94 -5.74 29.56
C HIS A 304 2.45 -5.38 29.52
N ARG A 305 1.87 -5.35 28.31
CA ARG A 305 0.43 -5.32 28.06
C ARG A 305 -0.29 -6.40 28.86
N ALA A 306 0.19 -7.64 28.85
CA ALA A 306 -0.45 -8.72 29.59
C ALA A 306 -0.41 -8.44 31.10
N GLY A 307 -1.59 -8.27 31.71
CA GLY A 307 -1.72 -7.89 33.12
C GLY A 307 -0.86 -8.74 34.06
N GLY A 308 -0.07 -8.08 34.89
CA GLY A 308 0.84 -8.72 35.84
C GLY A 308 2.16 -9.25 35.25
N VAL A 309 2.45 -9.00 33.96
CA VAL A 309 3.78 -9.19 33.38
C VAL A 309 4.56 -7.88 33.56
N SER A 310 5.71 -7.90 34.25
CA SER A 310 6.54 -6.69 34.38
C SER A 310 7.31 -6.37 33.08
N ILE A 311 7.80 -5.14 32.95
CA ILE A 311 8.66 -4.73 31.82
C ILE A 311 9.89 -5.64 31.70
N GLU A 312 10.56 -5.94 32.83
CA GLU A 312 11.71 -6.82 32.86
C GLU A 312 11.35 -8.23 32.41
N ARG A 313 10.20 -8.76 32.85
CA ARG A 313 9.73 -10.07 32.41
C ARG A 313 9.42 -10.08 30.92
N SER A 314 8.81 -9.01 30.39
CA SER A 314 8.55 -8.86 28.96
C SER A 314 9.83 -8.93 28.13
N LYS A 315 10.88 -8.21 28.56
CA LYS A 315 12.21 -8.22 27.92
C LYS A 315 12.85 -9.60 27.93
N ILE A 316 12.69 -10.36 29.03
CA ILE A 316 13.16 -11.76 29.12
C ILE A 316 12.40 -12.65 28.14
N ILE A 317 11.08 -12.53 28.05
CA ILE A 317 10.27 -13.33 27.12
C ILE A 317 10.69 -13.03 25.67
N PHE A 318 10.80 -11.75 25.31
CA PHE A 318 11.27 -11.32 24.00
C PHE A 318 12.63 -11.94 23.64
N GLN A 319 13.62 -11.83 24.54
CA GLN A 319 14.95 -12.35 24.28
C GLN A 319 14.94 -13.88 24.20
N GLY A 320 14.20 -14.56 25.08
CA GLY A 320 14.05 -16.00 25.06
C GLY A 320 13.44 -16.51 23.75
N LEU A 321 12.41 -15.84 23.22
CA LEU A 321 11.84 -16.17 21.91
C LEU A 321 12.85 -15.96 20.78
N LYS A 322 13.64 -14.88 20.84
CA LYS A 322 14.69 -14.60 19.86
C LYS A 322 15.80 -15.66 19.86
N ASP A 323 16.31 -16.01 21.04
CA ASP A 323 17.38 -17.00 21.22
C ASP A 323 16.93 -18.40 20.79
N ASN A 324 15.63 -18.70 20.93
CA ASN A 324 15.03 -19.95 20.43
C ASN A 324 14.64 -19.91 18.94
N GLY A 325 15.04 -18.86 18.21
CA GLY A 325 14.84 -18.76 16.75
C GLY A 325 13.41 -18.49 16.30
N ALA A 326 12.52 -18.05 17.21
CA ALA A 326 11.14 -17.71 16.85
C ALA A 326 11.02 -16.39 16.08
N LEU A 327 12.02 -15.51 16.20
CA LEU A 327 12.06 -14.19 15.57
C LEU A 327 13.15 -14.10 14.49
N ASP A 328 12.92 -13.28 13.45
CA ASP A 328 13.94 -12.91 12.47
C ASP A 328 14.82 -11.73 12.95
N ASN A 329 15.73 -11.27 12.08
CA ASN A 329 16.65 -10.17 12.39
C ASN A 329 15.93 -8.82 12.58
N LYS A 330 14.73 -8.66 12.02
CA LYS A 330 13.86 -7.49 12.16
C LYS A 330 12.81 -7.67 13.28
N ASN A 331 12.91 -8.76 14.05
CA ASN A 331 12.03 -9.16 15.14
C ASN A 331 10.60 -9.55 14.73
N TYR A 332 10.37 -9.91 13.47
CA TYR A 332 9.11 -10.53 13.08
C TYR A 332 9.10 -12.01 13.45
N LEU A 333 7.93 -12.50 13.84
CA LEU A 333 7.71 -13.92 14.08
C LEU A 333 7.90 -14.72 12.79
N LYS A 334 8.77 -15.73 12.84
CA LYS A 334 8.99 -16.71 11.76
C LYS A 334 8.12 -17.95 11.91
N ILE A 335 7.64 -18.20 13.13
CA ILE A 335 6.90 -19.39 13.52
C ILE A 335 5.50 -18.94 13.95
N SER A 336 4.46 -19.64 13.48
CA SER A 336 3.08 -19.36 13.89
C SER A 336 2.92 -19.51 15.41
N PRO A 337 2.23 -18.57 16.08
CA PRO A 337 1.89 -18.68 17.50
C PRO A 337 1.25 -20.01 17.91
N ALA A 338 0.41 -20.61 17.06
CA ALA A 338 -0.18 -21.92 17.34
C ALA A 338 0.86 -23.04 17.45
N ILE A 339 1.90 -23.02 16.60
CA ILE A 339 3.00 -23.97 16.65
C ILE A 339 3.83 -23.76 17.93
N LEU A 340 4.11 -22.51 18.29
CA LEU A 340 4.81 -22.16 19.53
C LEU A 340 4.01 -22.61 20.77
N LYS A 341 2.69 -22.39 20.77
CA LYS A 341 1.81 -22.79 21.88
C LYS A 341 1.75 -24.31 22.03
N ASN A 342 1.73 -25.05 20.92
CA ASN A 342 1.80 -26.51 20.93
C ASN A 342 3.17 -27.02 21.43
N ASP A 343 4.28 -26.40 21.01
CA ASP A 343 5.61 -26.73 21.51
C ASP A 343 5.72 -26.46 23.01
N TYR A 344 5.21 -25.33 23.49
CA TYR A 344 5.13 -25.05 24.93
C TYR A 344 4.30 -26.09 25.69
N THR A 345 3.14 -26.47 25.16
CA THR A 345 2.26 -27.47 25.79
C THR A 345 2.93 -28.84 25.87
N THR A 346 3.67 -29.22 24.84
CA THR A 346 4.35 -30.52 24.75
C THR A 346 5.66 -30.53 25.53
N ASN A 347 6.38 -29.40 25.56
CA ASN A 347 7.73 -29.27 26.11
C ASN A 347 7.83 -28.07 27.07
N PRO A 348 7.05 -28.03 28.17
CA PRO A 348 6.96 -26.83 29.03
C PRO A 348 8.30 -26.43 29.64
N SER A 349 9.16 -27.40 29.98
CA SER A 349 10.49 -27.15 30.57
C SER A 349 11.43 -26.30 29.69
N LYS A 350 11.24 -26.32 28.36
CA LYS A 350 11.98 -25.45 27.43
C LYS A 350 11.68 -23.96 27.66
N TYR A 351 10.51 -23.67 28.22
CA TYR A 351 10.00 -22.31 28.41
C TYR A 351 10.08 -21.83 29.86
N ASP A 352 10.56 -22.65 30.81
CA ASP A 352 10.68 -22.28 32.23
C ASP A 352 11.48 -20.98 32.42
N ALA A 353 12.59 -20.81 31.69
CA ALA A 353 13.39 -19.59 31.74
C ALA A 353 12.71 -18.39 31.06
N ILE A 354 11.87 -18.65 30.04
CA ILE A 354 11.17 -17.64 29.24
C ILE A 354 10.01 -17.07 30.06
N PHE A 355 9.08 -17.93 30.49
CA PHE A 355 7.87 -17.52 31.21
C PHE A 355 8.10 -17.35 32.72
N GLY A 356 9.06 -18.08 33.32
CA GLY A 356 9.32 -17.98 34.75
C GLY A 356 8.09 -18.31 35.59
N ASN A 357 7.73 -17.40 36.51
CA ASN A 357 6.64 -17.59 37.46
C ASN A 357 5.28 -17.10 36.94
N LEU A 358 5.12 -16.88 35.63
CA LEU A 358 3.84 -16.44 35.08
C LEU A 358 2.78 -17.53 35.26
N GLY A 359 1.59 -17.12 35.71
CA GLY A 359 0.43 -18.01 35.81
C GLY A 359 -0.16 -18.35 34.44
N PRO A 360 -1.01 -19.40 34.34
CA PRO A 360 -1.59 -19.86 33.06
C PRO A 360 -2.27 -18.75 32.25
N VAL A 361 -3.09 -17.91 32.90
CA VAL A 361 -3.79 -16.79 32.24
C VAL A 361 -2.81 -15.76 31.68
N GLN A 362 -1.71 -15.50 32.37
CA GLN A 362 -0.70 -14.56 31.90
C GLN A 362 0.06 -15.11 30.70
N ILE A 363 0.33 -16.41 30.69
CA ILE A 363 0.95 -17.10 29.56
C ILE A 363 0.00 -17.12 28.36
N ASP A 364 -1.29 -17.38 28.56
CA ASP A 364 -2.29 -17.28 27.48
C ASP A 364 -2.32 -15.86 26.90
N ASN A 365 -2.34 -14.81 27.74
CA ASN A 365 -2.27 -13.43 27.26
C ASN A 365 -0.97 -13.11 26.51
N VAL A 366 0.15 -13.75 26.86
CA VAL A 366 1.41 -13.63 26.09
C VAL A 366 1.24 -14.22 24.70
N PHE A 367 0.60 -15.39 24.56
CA PHE A 367 0.30 -15.98 23.26
C PHE A 367 -0.70 -15.13 22.45
N ASP A 368 -1.73 -14.55 23.08
CA ASP A 368 -2.65 -13.62 22.41
C ASP A 368 -1.89 -12.43 21.78
N GLN A 369 -0.88 -11.89 22.49
CA GLN A 369 -0.05 -10.82 21.94
C GLN A 369 0.81 -11.27 20.76
N LEU A 370 1.29 -12.53 20.76
CA LEU A 370 1.96 -13.11 19.60
C LEU A 370 1.01 -13.26 18.41
N GLU A 371 -0.24 -13.65 18.64
CA GLU A 371 -1.27 -13.74 17.59
C GLU A 371 -1.56 -12.39 16.95
N VAL A 372 -1.62 -11.32 17.76
CA VAL A 372 -1.77 -9.95 17.26
C VAL A 372 -0.58 -9.54 16.38
N CYS A 373 0.66 -9.75 16.85
CA CYS A 373 1.86 -9.42 16.07
C CYS A 373 1.98 -10.28 14.80
N TYR A 374 1.54 -11.54 14.84
CA TYR A 374 1.51 -12.41 13.67
C TYR A 374 0.31 -12.16 12.75
N ALA A 375 -0.58 -11.21 13.09
CA ALA A 375 -1.79 -10.90 12.34
C ALA A 375 -2.67 -12.14 12.09
N LEU A 376 -2.94 -12.93 13.14
CA LEU A 376 -3.90 -14.05 13.13
C LEU A 376 -5.33 -13.58 13.42
N HIS A 377 -6.23 -14.53 13.64
CA HIS A 377 -7.62 -14.33 14.01
C HIS A 377 -7.77 -13.72 15.43
N ALA A 378 -7.33 -12.47 15.59
CA ALA A 378 -7.34 -11.72 16.85
C ALA A 378 -7.89 -10.30 16.65
N PHE A 379 -8.62 -9.79 17.64
CA PHE A 379 -8.94 -8.36 17.71
C PHE A 379 -7.69 -7.60 18.16
N ARG A 380 -7.49 -6.38 17.67
CA ARG A 380 -6.33 -5.55 18.02
C ARG A 380 -6.68 -4.07 18.13
N SER A 381 -5.94 -3.38 18.97
CA SER A 381 -6.15 -1.94 19.24
C SER A 381 -5.42 -1.01 18.28
N ASP A 382 -4.56 -1.54 17.41
CA ASP A 382 -3.70 -0.78 16.48
C ASP A 382 -4.46 0.18 15.55
N PHE A 383 -5.72 -0.10 15.26
CA PHE A 383 -6.57 0.71 14.37
C PHE A 383 -7.77 1.36 15.07
N ASN A 384 -7.75 1.45 16.41
CA ASN A 384 -8.85 2.10 17.11
C ASN A 384 -9.03 3.57 16.70
N GLY A 385 -7.92 4.30 16.47
CA GLY A 385 -7.96 5.68 15.98
C GLY A 385 -8.61 5.79 14.59
N ASP A 386 -8.29 4.85 13.68
CA ASP A 386 -8.97 4.73 12.39
C ASP A 386 -10.46 4.43 12.51
N MET A 387 -10.85 3.59 13.47
CA MET A 387 -12.25 3.30 13.75
C MET A 387 -12.97 4.55 14.29
N LEU A 388 -12.38 5.27 15.25
CA LEU A 388 -12.90 6.54 15.75
C LEU A 388 -13.02 7.58 14.64
N ASP A 389 -12.00 7.73 13.81
CA ASP A 389 -12.06 8.67 12.68
C ASP A 389 -13.15 8.25 11.66
N PHE A 390 -13.40 6.95 11.49
CA PHE A 390 -14.54 6.48 10.69
C PHE A 390 -15.89 6.84 11.32
N MET A 391 -16.03 6.68 12.64
CA MET A 391 -17.23 7.08 13.39
C MET A 391 -17.47 8.59 13.36
N GLU A 392 -16.41 9.39 13.45
CA GLU A 392 -16.50 10.84 13.65
C GLU A 392 -16.40 11.66 12.36
N ARG A 393 -15.73 11.16 11.31
CA ARG A 393 -15.28 12.00 10.17
C ARG A 393 -15.51 11.42 8.78
N LEU A 394 -15.24 10.13 8.56
CA LEU A 394 -15.13 9.60 7.18
C LEU A 394 -16.47 9.47 6.45
N CYS A 395 -17.57 9.22 7.19
CA CYS A 395 -18.89 9.04 6.58
C CYS A 395 -19.84 10.24 6.74
N PHE A 396 -19.43 11.27 7.49
CA PHE A 396 -20.25 12.43 7.83
C PHE A 396 -19.50 13.78 7.68
N GLY A 397 -18.25 13.77 7.23
CA GLY A 397 -17.39 14.95 7.16
C GLY A 397 -17.68 15.88 5.99
N ASN A 398 -17.43 17.18 6.21
CA ASN A 398 -17.33 18.18 5.15
C ASN A 398 -16.30 17.71 4.10
N GLN A 399 -16.59 17.97 2.83
CA GLN A 399 -15.57 17.85 1.78
C GLN A 399 -14.60 19.04 1.90
N TYR A 400 -13.34 18.79 1.58
CA TYR A 400 -12.28 19.80 1.49
C TYR A 400 -11.85 19.96 0.04
N THR A 401 -11.42 21.17 -0.30
CA THR A 401 -10.98 21.52 -1.65
C THR A 401 -9.55 21.09 -1.86
N LEU A 402 -9.29 20.25 -2.86
CA LEU A 402 -7.96 20.09 -3.44
C LEU A 402 -7.83 21.02 -4.66
N THR A 403 -6.84 21.91 -4.62
CA THR A 403 -6.45 22.76 -5.73
C THR A 403 -5.12 22.27 -6.30
N VAL A 404 -5.13 21.84 -7.56
CA VAL A 404 -3.96 21.40 -8.32
C VAL A 404 -3.64 22.45 -9.38
N ASN A 405 -2.63 23.28 -9.12
CA ASN A 405 -2.18 24.30 -10.06
C ASN A 405 -1.20 23.70 -11.08
N GLY A 406 -1.36 24.02 -12.36
CA GLY A 406 -0.50 23.50 -13.44
C GLY A 406 -0.64 21.99 -13.68
N GLY A 407 -1.72 21.38 -13.19
CA GLY A 407 -2.01 19.96 -13.32
C GLY A 407 -3.50 19.66 -13.16
N TYR A 408 -3.81 18.38 -12.98
CA TYR A 408 -5.18 17.85 -12.92
C TYR A 408 -5.39 17.03 -11.63
N GLY A 409 -6.67 16.87 -11.26
CA GLY A 409 -7.09 16.23 -10.00
C GLY A 409 -7.69 17.20 -8.97
N SER A 410 -7.95 18.46 -9.34
CA SER A 410 -8.65 19.41 -8.47
C SER A 410 -10.10 18.98 -8.22
N GLY A 411 -10.63 19.26 -7.03
CA GLY A 411 -12.01 18.90 -6.69
C GLY A 411 -12.32 19.02 -5.20
N MET A 412 -13.52 18.59 -4.83
CA MET A 412 -13.96 18.48 -3.44
C MET A 412 -13.89 17.00 -3.03
N TYR A 413 -13.11 16.70 -2.00
CA TYR A 413 -12.82 15.34 -1.55
C TYR A 413 -13.07 15.20 -0.06
N LYS A 414 -13.44 14.01 0.40
CA LYS A 414 -13.55 13.73 1.83
C LYS A 414 -12.16 13.42 2.40
N PRO A 415 -11.92 13.70 3.69
CA PRO A 415 -10.70 13.24 4.35
C PRO A 415 -10.51 11.74 4.15
N GLY A 416 -9.27 11.31 3.90
CA GLY A 416 -8.90 9.92 3.63
C GLY A 416 -9.11 9.47 2.18
N ASP A 417 -9.79 10.23 1.33
CA ASP A 417 -9.95 9.87 -0.09
C ASP A 417 -8.57 9.75 -0.77
N PRO A 418 -8.28 8.65 -1.48
CA PRO A 418 -7.14 8.57 -2.38
C PRO A 418 -7.47 9.30 -3.69
N VAL A 419 -6.76 10.38 -3.97
CA VAL A 419 -6.99 11.23 -5.14
C VAL A 419 -5.80 11.12 -6.10
N HIS A 420 -6.05 10.69 -7.34
CA HIS A 420 -5.01 10.76 -8.37
C HIS A 420 -4.79 12.21 -8.82
N VAL A 421 -3.52 12.60 -8.92
CA VAL A 421 -3.11 13.90 -9.44
C VAL A 421 -2.09 13.72 -10.56
N TRP A 422 -2.18 14.58 -11.57
CA TRP A 422 -1.34 14.52 -12.77
C TRP A 422 -0.75 15.90 -13.08
N GLY A 423 0.53 15.95 -13.43
CA GLY A 423 1.13 17.14 -14.02
C GLY A 423 0.43 17.50 -15.33
N GLY A 424 0.33 18.80 -15.61
CA GLY A 424 -0.30 19.32 -16.82
C GLY A 424 0.47 18.98 -18.10
N GLU A 425 0.06 19.64 -19.18
CA GLU A 425 0.64 19.48 -20.51
C GLU A 425 2.13 19.87 -20.52
N GLN A 426 2.95 19.07 -21.20
CA GLN A 426 4.40 19.25 -21.34
C GLN A 426 4.80 19.39 -22.81
N PRO A 427 4.21 20.35 -23.56
CA PRO A 427 4.50 20.50 -24.98
C PRO A 427 5.95 20.91 -25.22
N ASN A 428 6.50 20.49 -26.35
CA ASN A 428 7.83 20.90 -26.82
C ASN A 428 8.93 20.62 -25.77
N ASN A 429 9.61 21.68 -25.32
CA ASN A 429 10.73 21.69 -24.40
C ASN A 429 10.33 21.73 -22.91
N LYS A 430 9.03 21.63 -22.58
CA LYS A 430 8.57 21.55 -21.18
C LYS A 430 8.74 20.15 -20.60
N ILE A 431 8.98 20.06 -19.30
CA ILE A 431 9.13 18.79 -18.59
C ILE A 431 8.63 18.93 -17.15
N PHE A 432 7.85 17.97 -16.66
CA PHE A 432 7.49 17.90 -15.25
C PHE A 432 8.72 17.51 -14.42
N ILE A 433 8.98 18.26 -13.34
CA ILE A 433 10.12 17.98 -12.45
C ILE A 433 9.69 17.51 -11.07
N ARG A 434 8.69 18.18 -10.47
CA ARG A 434 8.17 17.85 -9.13
C ARG A 434 6.89 18.59 -8.80
N TRP A 435 6.20 18.12 -7.77
CA TRP A 435 5.15 18.85 -7.07
C TRP A 435 5.75 19.86 -6.07
N GLN A 436 5.01 20.95 -5.82
CA GLN A 436 5.32 22.02 -4.87
C GLN A 436 4.09 22.36 -4.02
N GLY A 437 4.28 23.03 -2.90
CA GLY A 437 3.20 23.37 -1.96
C GLY A 437 3.03 22.30 -0.88
N GLU A 438 1.79 21.95 -0.57
CA GLU A 438 1.40 20.99 0.48
C GLU A 438 1.57 19.53 0.03
N THR A 439 2.80 19.21 -0.36
CA THR A 439 3.19 17.93 -0.97
C THR A 439 3.32 16.78 0.02
N GLN A 440 3.20 17.03 1.33
CA GLN A 440 3.29 15.99 2.37
C GLN A 440 2.19 14.92 2.27
N TYR A 441 1.10 15.21 1.55
CA TYR A 441 -0.01 14.28 1.34
C TYR A 441 0.16 13.42 0.07
N LEU A 442 1.19 13.68 -0.74
CA LEU A 442 1.47 12.96 -1.98
C LEU A 442 2.33 11.72 -1.72
N LYS A 443 2.01 10.62 -2.38
CA LYS A 443 2.79 9.37 -2.35
C LYS A 443 4.21 9.56 -2.89
N ASN A 444 4.35 10.32 -3.98
CA ASN A 444 5.65 10.62 -4.58
C ASN A 444 5.62 12.01 -5.23
N ILE A 445 6.49 12.89 -4.76
CA ILE A 445 6.56 14.29 -5.21
C ILE A 445 7.26 14.47 -6.56
N ASN A 446 8.04 13.49 -7.00
CA ASN A 446 8.87 13.58 -8.22
C ASN A 446 8.22 12.88 -9.42
N GLU A 447 7.07 12.24 -9.24
CA GLU A 447 6.34 11.57 -10.32
C GLU A 447 5.26 12.49 -10.87
N TRP A 448 5.20 12.58 -12.21
CA TRP A 448 4.20 13.39 -12.89
C TRP A 448 2.78 12.88 -12.61
N HIS A 449 2.62 11.58 -12.37
CA HIS A 449 1.40 10.96 -11.85
C HIS A 449 1.67 10.44 -10.44
N THR A 450 0.81 10.82 -9.50
CA THR A 450 0.90 10.32 -8.13
C THR A 450 -0.48 10.31 -7.46
N THR A 451 -0.56 9.82 -6.23
CA THR A 451 -1.77 9.84 -5.42
C THR A 451 -1.61 10.74 -4.21
N LEU A 452 -2.67 11.47 -3.86
CA LEU A 452 -2.80 12.30 -2.68
C LEU A 452 -3.81 11.66 -1.72
N THR A 453 -3.47 11.52 -0.44
CA THR A 453 -4.47 11.17 0.58
C THR A 453 -5.05 12.45 1.18
N MET A 454 -6.33 12.72 0.93
CA MET A 454 -6.93 14.00 1.30
C MET A 454 -6.95 14.20 2.83
N PRO A 455 -6.40 15.30 3.37
CA PRO A 455 -6.48 15.59 4.80
C PRO A 455 -7.82 16.26 5.19
N ASP A 456 -7.98 16.57 6.47
CA ASP A 456 -9.12 17.30 7.03
C ASP A 456 -9.02 18.83 6.88
N GLN A 457 -8.45 19.27 5.76
CA GLN A 457 -8.32 20.67 5.40
C GLN A 457 -8.19 20.83 3.88
N ASP A 458 -8.46 22.03 3.37
CA ASP A 458 -8.17 22.36 1.97
C ASP A 458 -6.67 22.21 1.68
N VAL A 459 -6.34 21.73 0.49
CA VAL A 459 -4.96 21.48 0.07
C VAL A 459 -4.67 22.19 -1.25
N ILE A 460 -3.49 22.81 -1.33
CA ILE A 460 -2.99 23.42 -2.55
C ILE A 460 -1.63 22.82 -2.92
N ILE A 461 -1.59 22.18 -4.08
CA ILE A 461 -0.36 21.68 -4.71
C ILE A 461 -0.18 22.32 -6.09
N THR A 462 1.07 22.42 -6.53
CA THR A 462 1.44 23.01 -7.82
C THR A 462 2.43 22.11 -8.55
N ALA A 463 2.13 21.74 -9.80
CA ALA A 463 3.08 21.06 -10.66
C ALA A 463 4.14 22.04 -11.16
N PHE A 464 5.41 21.73 -10.92
CA PHE A 464 6.52 22.49 -11.46
C PHE A 464 6.94 21.91 -12.81
N ILE A 465 6.55 22.62 -13.87
CA ILE A 465 6.79 22.24 -15.28
C ILE A 465 7.63 23.34 -15.97
N PRO A 466 8.94 23.38 -15.72
CA PRO A 466 9.83 24.32 -16.40
C PRO A 466 10.01 23.99 -17.88
N GLU A 467 10.47 24.98 -18.63
CA GLU A 467 11.08 24.78 -19.94
C GLU A 467 12.55 24.40 -19.78
N LEU A 468 13.02 23.48 -20.63
CA LEU A 468 14.46 23.22 -20.77
C LEU A 468 15.17 24.49 -21.27
N PRO A 469 16.43 24.72 -20.83
CA PRO A 469 17.24 25.84 -21.32
C PRO A 469 17.32 25.85 -22.86
N ALA A 470 17.42 27.04 -23.45
CA ALA A 470 17.53 27.17 -24.90
C ALA A 470 18.67 26.30 -25.46
N ASN A 471 18.42 25.64 -26.60
CA ASN A 471 19.34 24.70 -27.27
C ASN A 471 19.60 23.37 -26.53
N THR A 472 18.80 23.04 -25.52
CA THR A 472 18.81 21.73 -24.85
C THR A 472 17.99 20.73 -25.66
N GLU A 473 18.62 20.14 -26.68
CA GLU A 473 18.00 19.15 -27.56
C GLU A 473 18.95 17.98 -27.87
N MET A 474 18.41 16.80 -28.13
CA MET A 474 19.20 15.68 -28.63
C MET A 474 19.48 15.85 -30.13
N LYS A 475 20.75 15.77 -30.51
CA LYS A 475 21.23 15.91 -31.90
C LYS A 475 21.54 14.55 -32.50
N ASN A 476 21.30 14.42 -33.79
CA ASN A 476 21.64 13.22 -34.55
C ASN A 476 22.99 13.39 -35.25
N LEU A 477 23.94 12.51 -34.95
CA LEU A 477 25.28 12.49 -35.52
C LEU A 477 25.56 11.12 -36.13
N ASN A 478 26.32 11.12 -37.23
CA ASN A 478 26.91 9.89 -37.77
C ASN A 478 28.30 9.73 -37.18
N ILE A 479 28.53 8.65 -36.43
CA ILE A 479 29.79 8.38 -35.74
C ILE A 479 30.25 6.98 -36.10
N LYS A 480 31.51 6.86 -36.53
CA LYS A 480 32.14 5.56 -36.75
C LYS A 480 32.27 4.85 -35.39
N ALA A 481 31.60 3.72 -35.23
CA ALA A 481 31.74 2.84 -34.07
C ALA A 481 32.80 1.76 -34.36
N ALA A 482 32.64 0.53 -33.86
CA ALA A 482 33.66 -0.51 -34.02
C ALA A 482 33.89 -0.85 -35.50
N GLU A 483 32.80 -1.17 -36.22
CA GLU A 483 32.88 -1.59 -37.63
C GLU A 483 32.08 -0.69 -38.56
N ASN A 484 30.93 -0.18 -38.12
CA ASN A 484 30.00 0.56 -38.98
C ASN A 484 29.75 1.98 -38.48
N ILE A 485 29.25 2.84 -39.38
CA ILE A 485 28.83 4.19 -39.01
C ILE A 485 27.46 4.08 -38.34
N LYS A 486 27.40 4.46 -37.07
CA LYS A 486 26.18 4.49 -36.27
C LYS A 486 25.49 5.84 -36.39
N LYS A 487 24.16 5.82 -36.45
CA LYS A 487 23.33 6.99 -36.12
C LYS A 487 23.25 7.10 -34.61
N VAL A 488 23.74 8.21 -34.07
CA VAL A 488 23.80 8.46 -32.63
C VAL A 488 22.97 9.69 -32.31
N THR A 489 21.94 9.52 -31.50
CA THR A 489 21.07 10.59 -31.00
C THR A 489 21.53 10.95 -29.59
N LEU A 490 22.06 12.16 -29.40
CA LEU A 490 22.74 12.50 -28.14
C LEU A 490 22.59 13.96 -27.73
N PHE A 491 22.68 14.20 -26.43
CA PHE A 491 22.87 15.51 -25.82
C PHE A 491 23.98 15.41 -24.77
N PHE A 492 24.86 16.41 -24.74
CA PHE A 492 25.81 16.64 -23.65
C PHE A 492 25.60 18.04 -23.09
N PRO A 493 25.40 18.21 -21.77
CA PRO A 493 25.47 19.52 -21.14
C PRO A 493 26.92 20.06 -21.21
N PRO A 494 27.15 21.34 -20.88
CA PRO A 494 28.51 21.84 -20.69
C PRO A 494 29.30 20.93 -19.76
N LYS A 495 30.56 20.64 -20.12
CA LYS A 495 31.38 19.62 -19.43
C LYS A 495 31.48 19.86 -17.92
N GLN A 496 31.54 21.12 -17.49
CA GLN A 496 31.60 21.50 -16.07
C GLN A 496 30.32 21.16 -15.28
N ASP A 497 29.18 21.02 -15.94
CA ASP A 497 27.89 20.70 -15.32
C ASP A 497 27.54 19.21 -15.44
N LEU A 498 28.31 18.46 -16.23
CA LEU A 498 28.06 17.04 -16.55
C LEU A 498 28.14 16.17 -15.29
N LYS A 499 27.02 15.55 -14.92
CA LYS A 499 26.94 14.61 -13.79
C LYS A 499 27.26 13.16 -14.16
N GLY A 500 27.08 12.81 -15.43
CA GLY A 500 27.32 11.48 -15.96
C GLY A 500 26.64 11.29 -17.31
N VAL A 501 26.89 10.14 -17.94
CA VAL A 501 26.29 9.76 -19.22
C VAL A 501 25.30 8.62 -19.01
N VAL A 502 24.06 8.82 -19.45
CA VAL A 502 23.03 7.77 -19.48
C VAL A 502 22.89 7.28 -20.91
N TRP A 503 23.16 5.99 -21.11
CA TRP A 503 23.01 5.34 -22.39
C TRP A 503 21.61 4.71 -22.49
N LEU A 504 20.91 5.03 -23.56
CA LEU A 504 19.49 4.79 -23.75
C LEU A 504 19.26 3.78 -24.88
N TRP A 505 18.71 2.62 -24.55
CA TRP A 505 18.58 1.46 -25.44
C TRP A 505 17.15 1.22 -25.89
N HIS A 506 16.95 1.01 -27.18
CA HIS A 506 15.61 0.77 -27.74
C HIS A 506 15.16 -0.69 -27.60
N GLY A 507 13.85 -0.95 -27.66
CA GLY A 507 13.31 -2.31 -27.67
C GLY A 507 13.52 -3.05 -29.00
N THR A 508 13.03 -4.29 -29.07
CA THR A 508 13.02 -5.10 -30.30
C THR A 508 12.42 -4.30 -31.47
N ASN A 509 13.07 -4.35 -32.64
CA ASN A 509 12.68 -3.60 -33.84
C ASN A 509 12.66 -2.07 -33.67
N GLY A 510 13.22 -1.54 -32.58
CA GLY A 510 13.28 -0.11 -32.29
C GLY A 510 14.33 0.64 -33.11
N PHE A 511 14.47 1.93 -32.78
CA PHE A 511 15.54 2.81 -33.24
C PHE A 511 16.01 3.67 -32.07
N GLY A 512 17.30 4.02 -32.02
CA GLY A 512 17.87 4.91 -31.02
C GLY A 512 17.21 6.29 -31.01
N VAL A 513 16.81 6.79 -32.18
CA VAL A 513 16.12 8.09 -32.32
C VAL A 513 14.74 8.14 -31.66
N ASN A 514 14.16 7.00 -31.26
CA ASN A 514 12.89 6.99 -30.54
C ASN A 514 12.99 7.72 -29.19
N TRP A 515 14.17 7.74 -28.56
CA TRP A 515 14.44 8.50 -27.34
C TRP A 515 14.36 10.02 -27.51
N SER A 516 14.23 10.53 -28.74
CA SER A 516 13.99 11.95 -29.02
C SER A 516 12.68 12.20 -29.78
N LYS A 517 11.79 11.20 -29.89
CA LYS A 517 10.58 11.27 -30.72
C LYS A 517 9.34 10.67 -30.06
N ASN A 518 9.46 9.50 -29.43
CA ASN A 518 8.36 8.91 -28.67
C ASN A 518 8.19 9.73 -27.38
N TYR A 519 6.97 10.17 -27.08
CA TYR A 519 6.71 11.13 -26.02
C TYR A 519 7.24 10.65 -24.65
N ASP A 520 6.87 9.45 -24.20
CA ASP A 520 7.26 8.96 -22.87
C ASP A 520 8.78 8.71 -22.79
N MET A 521 9.38 8.15 -23.84
CA MET A 521 10.85 7.98 -23.91
C MET A 521 11.58 9.32 -23.90
N TYR A 522 11.10 10.28 -24.69
CA TYR A 522 11.71 11.61 -24.75
C TYR A 522 11.47 12.41 -23.46
N SER A 523 10.35 12.20 -22.78
CA SER A 523 10.11 12.78 -21.45
C SER A 523 11.19 12.36 -20.46
N TYR A 524 11.56 11.07 -20.42
CA TYR A 524 12.66 10.60 -19.60
C TYR A 524 14.02 11.21 -20.01
N ALA A 525 14.32 11.27 -21.31
CA ALA A 525 15.54 11.92 -21.79
C ALA A 525 15.59 13.41 -21.40
N LYS A 526 14.48 14.15 -21.54
CA LYS A 526 14.36 15.56 -21.11
C LYS A 526 14.57 15.71 -19.61
N TYR A 527 14.05 14.79 -18.80
CA TYR A 527 14.26 14.78 -17.35
C TYR A 527 15.75 14.66 -17.01
N LEU A 528 16.47 13.71 -17.65
CA LEU A 528 17.91 13.56 -17.50
C LEU A 528 18.69 14.81 -17.94
N MET A 529 18.31 15.38 -19.09
CA MET A 529 18.91 16.60 -19.64
C MET A 529 18.73 17.80 -18.69
N TYR A 530 17.53 17.97 -18.11
CA TYR A 530 17.25 19.01 -17.11
C TYR A 530 18.16 18.88 -15.88
N HIS A 531 18.47 17.65 -15.48
CA HIS A 531 19.33 17.37 -14.34
C HIS A 531 20.83 17.33 -14.67
N HIS A 532 21.24 17.77 -15.86
CA HIS A 532 22.62 17.82 -16.35
C HIS A 532 23.30 16.45 -16.51
N TYR A 533 22.52 15.43 -16.88
CA TYR A 533 23.07 14.20 -17.45
C TYR A 533 23.20 14.33 -18.97
N ALA A 534 24.28 13.80 -19.53
CA ALA A 534 24.33 13.51 -20.94
C ALA A 534 23.44 12.30 -21.25
N VAL A 535 22.80 12.31 -22.41
CA VAL A 535 21.98 11.20 -22.89
C VAL A 535 22.49 10.76 -24.26
N VAL A 536 22.67 9.46 -24.46
CA VAL A 536 23.18 8.88 -25.71
C VAL A 536 22.33 7.68 -26.10
N ALA A 537 21.76 7.69 -27.30
CA ALA A 537 21.04 6.58 -27.87
C ALA A 537 21.61 6.23 -29.26
N THR A 538 21.66 4.95 -29.59
CA THR A 538 22.07 4.48 -30.91
C THR A 538 21.38 3.17 -31.28
N ASP A 539 21.29 2.91 -32.59
CA ASP A 539 20.70 1.69 -33.13
C ASP A 539 21.57 0.47 -32.78
N CYS A 540 20.94 -0.69 -32.57
CA CYS A 540 21.65 -1.97 -32.56
C CYS A 540 22.34 -2.25 -33.90
N GLU A 541 23.28 -3.18 -33.94
CA GLU A 541 24.03 -3.50 -35.17
C GLU A 541 23.12 -3.99 -36.29
N GLU A 542 22.19 -4.88 -35.99
CA GLU A 542 21.21 -5.40 -36.96
C GLU A 542 20.41 -4.26 -37.60
N ARG A 543 19.97 -3.29 -36.79
CA ARG A 543 19.26 -2.11 -37.28
C ARG A 543 20.15 -1.15 -38.05
N THR A 544 21.44 -1.09 -37.73
CA THR A 544 22.42 -0.27 -38.47
C THR A 544 22.64 -0.83 -39.88
N LEU A 545 22.64 -2.15 -40.02
CA LEU A 545 22.86 -2.86 -41.28
C LEU A 545 21.57 -3.14 -42.06
N ASP A 546 20.41 -2.94 -41.44
CA ASP A 546 19.10 -3.38 -41.94
C ASP A 546 19.10 -4.89 -42.26
N MET A 547 19.75 -5.67 -41.39
CA MET A 547 20.02 -7.09 -41.58
C MET A 547 19.84 -7.83 -40.25
N ASP A 548 19.04 -8.89 -40.28
CA ASP A 548 18.87 -9.83 -39.18
C ASP A 548 20.08 -10.78 -39.17
N LEU A 549 20.98 -10.58 -38.20
CA LEU A 549 22.29 -11.25 -38.19
C LEU A 549 22.20 -12.66 -37.58
N ASN A 550 21.19 -12.91 -36.75
CA ASN A 550 21.00 -14.19 -36.06
C ASN A 550 19.87 -15.05 -36.68
N GLY A 551 19.08 -14.49 -37.60
CA GLY A 551 18.08 -15.20 -38.40
C GLY A 551 16.74 -15.43 -37.70
N ASP A 552 16.43 -14.67 -36.63
CA ASP A 552 15.20 -14.85 -35.84
C ASP A 552 14.03 -13.94 -36.27
N GLY A 553 14.23 -13.12 -37.29
CA GLY A 553 13.24 -12.22 -37.87
C GLY A 553 13.05 -10.91 -37.12
N LEU A 554 13.89 -10.61 -36.12
CA LEU A 554 13.81 -9.42 -35.29
C LEU A 554 15.13 -8.65 -35.31
N TYR A 555 15.08 -7.33 -35.09
CA TYR A 555 16.29 -6.51 -34.89
C TYR A 555 16.51 -6.21 -33.42
N ARG A 556 17.61 -6.72 -32.85
CA ARG A 556 17.96 -6.63 -31.43
C ARG A 556 19.43 -6.34 -31.20
N TYR A 557 19.78 -5.95 -29.98
CA TYR A 557 21.17 -5.82 -29.55
C TYR A 557 21.75 -7.22 -29.34
N SER A 558 22.98 -7.42 -29.82
CA SER A 558 23.80 -8.56 -29.42
C SER A 558 24.29 -8.36 -27.98
N PHE A 559 23.83 -9.21 -27.06
CA PHE A 559 24.17 -9.08 -25.65
C PHE A 559 24.43 -10.42 -24.96
N GLY A 560 25.24 -10.35 -23.90
CA GLY A 560 25.80 -11.49 -23.19
C GLY A 560 27.03 -11.05 -22.39
N ILE A 561 27.66 -11.98 -21.68
CA ILE A 561 28.85 -11.72 -20.85
C ILE A 561 30.13 -11.49 -21.68
N ASP A 562 30.16 -11.90 -22.96
CA ASP A 562 31.30 -11.66 -23.83
C ASP A 562 31.38 -10.19 -24.25
N SER A 563 32.36 -9.49 -23.69
CA SER A 563 32.62 -8.08 -24.01
C SER A 563 32.86 -7.80 -25.50
N ASN A 564 33.22 -8.80 -26.32
CA ASN A 564 33.54 -8.62 -27.74
C ASN A 564 32.32 -8.62 -28.67
N LEU A 565 31.11 -8.86 -28.15
CA LEU A 565 29.89 -8.74 -28.94
C LEU A 565 29.81 -7.37 -29.62
N ILE A 566 29.34 -7.34 -30.86
CA ILE A 566 29.48 -6.18 -31.74
C ILE A 566 28.83 -4.92 -31.15
N ASP A 567 27.67 -5.03 -30.52
CA ASP A 567 27.02 -3.88 -29.88
C ASP A 567 27.79 -3.37 -28.67
N GLN A 568 28.46 -4.24 -27.93
CA GLN A 568 29.33 -3.86 -26.82
C GLN A 568 30.65 -3.22 -27.31
N ALA A 569 31.20 -3.73 -28.41
CA ALA A 569 32.35 -3.11 -29.08
C ALA A 569 32.01 -1.70 -29.62
N ASN A 570 30.81 -1.53 -30.18
CA ASN A 570 30.32 -0.24 -30.62
C ASN A 570 30.23 0.79 -29.48
N ILE A 571 29.77 0.38 -28.29
CA ILE A 571 29.72 1.24 -27.10
C ILE A 571 31.11 1.77 -26.74
N ARG A 572 32.12 0.90 -26.73
CA ARG A 572 33.51 1.32 -26.46
C ARG A 572 34.00 2.35 -27.46
N ALA A 573 33.84 2.07 -28.76
CA ALA A 573 34.28 2.98 -29.82
C ALA A 573 33.58 4.36 -29.77
N LEU A 574 32.28 4.37 -29.42
CA LEU A 574 31.52 5.61 -29.25
C LEU A 574 32.00 6.39 -28.01
N ARG A 575 32.17 5.70 -26.87
CA ARG A 575 32.72 6.31 -25.63
C ARG A 575 34.09 6.94 -25.89
N ASP A 576 35.00 6.21 -26.54
CA ASP A 576 36.34 6.70 -26.86
C ASP A 576 36.28 7.92 -27.79
N THR A 577 35.34 7.93 -28.74
CA THR A 577 35.10 9.09 -29.60
C THR A 577 34.62 10.31 -28.79
N PHE A 578 33.75 10.13 -27.81
CA PHE A 578 33.27 11.23 -26.97
C PHE A 578 34.39 11.79 -26.07
N ILE A 579 35.24 10.93 -25.53
CA ILE A 579 36.42 11.32 -24.75
C ILE A 579 37.40 12.10 -25.64
N HIS A 580 37.70 11.59 -26.83
CA HIS A 580 38.61 12.26 -27.77
C HIS A 580 38.08 13.63 -28.22
N ARG A 581 36.75 13.78 -28.34
CA ARG A 581 36.08 15.06 -28.64
C ARG A 581 35.97 15.98 -27.42
N GLY A 582 36.43 15.56 -26.25
CA GLY A 582 36.37 16.33 -25.00
C GLY A 582 34.96 16.50 -24.43
N LEU A 583 33.99 15.66 -24.84
CA LEU A 583 32.61 15.70 -24.34
C LEU A 583 32.47 15.07 -22.95
N MET A 584 33.36 14.13 -22.63
CA MET A 584 33.46 13.46 -21.33
C MET A 584 34.92 13.09 -21.06
N ASP A 585 35.20 12.59 -19.85
CA ASP A 585 36.50 12.06 -19.45
C ASP A 585 36.41 10.56 -19.20
N ASP A 586 37.57 9.89 -19.10
CA ASP A 586 37.63 8.47 -18.75
C ASP A 586 36.92 8.15 -17.43
N SER A 587 37.02 9.07 -16.47
CA SER A 587 36.41 8.96 -15.13
C SER A 587 34.94 9.40 -15.08
N THR A 588 34.35 9.85 -16.19
CA THR A 588 32.94 10.24 -16.20
C THR A 588 32.06 9.02 -15.92
N THR A 589 31.18 9.13 -14.92
CA THR A 589 30.25 8.07 -14.53
C THR A 589 29.28 7.74 -15.66
N ASN A 590 29.08 6.45 -15.95
CA ASN A 590 28.14 5.96 -16.95
C ASN A 590 27.02 5.15 -16.30
N PHE A 591 25.85 5.19 -16.92
CA PHE A 591 24.64 4.46 -16.53
C PHE A 591 23.99 3.85 -17.78
N ALA A 592 23.30 2.73 -17.62
CA ALA A 592 22.53 2.10 -18.68
C ALA A 592 21.04 2.19 -18.38
N ALA A 593 20.22 2.51 -19.38
CA ALA A 593 18.77 2.44 -19.27
C ALA A 593 18.17 1.97 -20.59
N GLY A 594 17.14 1.13 -20.53
CA GLY A 594 16.54 0.60 -21.76
C GLY A 594 15.12 0.11 -21.59
N PHE A 595 14.44 -0.02 -22.73
CA PHE A 595 13.07 -0.51 -22.82
C PHE A 595 13.04 -1.86 -23.54
N SER A 596 12.24 -2.82 -23.03
CA SER A 596 12.05 -4.15 -23.61
C SER A 596 13.39 -4.88 -23.80
N ALA A 597 13.73 -5.36 -25.00
CA ALA A 597 15.03 -5.96 -25.28
C ALA A 597 16.23 -5.03 -24.98
N GLY A 598 16.04 -3.70 -25.07
CA GLY A 598 17.05 -2.72 -24.65
C GLY A 598 17.19 -2.66 -23.13
N GLY A 599 16.12 -2.95 -22.38
CA GLY A 599 16.14 -3.11 -20.92
C GLY A 599 16.96 -4.32 -20.52
N ALA A 600 16.72 -5.47 -21.14
CA ALA A 600 17.56 -6.67 -20.98
C ALA A 600 19.04 -6.40 -21.35
N PHE A 601 19.29 -5.70 -22.46
CA PHE A 601 20.65 -5.32 -22.86
C PHE A 601 21.34 -4.43 -21.82
N SER A 602 20.61 -3.47 -21.24
CA SER A 602 21.13 -2.50 -20.29
C SER A 602 21.80 -3.16 -19.07
N GLU A 603 21.28 -4.31 -18.62
CA GLU A 603 21.73 -4.97 -17.39
C GLU A 603 23.15 -5.54 -17.45
N PHE A 604 23.60 -5.91 -18.66
CA PHE A 604 24.95 -6.43 -18.86
C PHE A 604 26.01 -5.35 -18.68
N LEU A 605 25.70 -4.10 -19.05
CA LEU A 605 26.69 -3.04 -19.23
C LEU A 605 27.39 -2.63 -17.92
N PRO A 606 26.73 -2.53 -16.75
CA PRO A 606 27.41 -2.25 -15.49
C PRO A 606 28.51 -3.23 -15.10
N ASN A 607 28.33 -4.53 -15.34
CA ASN A 607 29.36 -5.51 -14.98
C ASN A 607 30.47 -5.59 -16.03
N ILE A 608 30.14 -5.36 -17.31
CA ILE A 608 31.11 -5.46 -18.40
C ILE A 608 32.02 -4.22 -18.45
N PHE A 609 31.46 -3.03 -18.23
CA PHE A 609 32.16 -1.76 -18.37
C PHE A 609 32.41 -1.03 -17.06
N ASP A 610 32.15 -1.68 -15.92
CA ASP A 610 32.24 -1.08 -14.59
C ASP A 610 31.34 0.17 -14.44
N TRP A 611 30.19 0.20 -15.12
CA TRP A 611 29.24 1.32 -15.01
C TRP A 611 28.48 1.28 -13.67
N LYS A 612 27.87 2.41 -13.33
CA LYS A 612 27.39 2.66 -11.97
C LYS A 612 26.10 1.93 -11.63
N ALA A 613 25.15 1.83 -12.56
CA ALA A 613 23.87 1.15 -12.37
C ALA A 613 23.17 0.89 -13.72
N SER A 614 22.16 0.02 -13.70
CA SER A 614 21.24 -0.20 -14.82
C SER A 614 19.78 0.08 -14.45
N TYR A 615 19.01 0.57 -15.42
CA TYR A 615 17.57 0.73 -15.37
C TYR A 615 16.89 -0.09 -16.48
N ASN A 616 16.20 -1.16 -16.09
CA ASN A 616 15.47 -2.02 -17.02
C ASN A 616 13.98 -1.68 -16.98
N GLN A 617 13.39 -1.33 -18.12
CA GLN A 617 11.95 -1.12 -18.26
C GLN A 617 11.31 -2.14 -19.21
N SER A 618 10.26 -2.81 -18.73
CA SER A 618 9.44 -3.79 -19.46
C SER A 618 10.23 -5.01 -19.98
N SER A 619 11.14 -5.52 -19.15
CA SER A 619 11.74 -6.86 -19.31
C SER A 619 11.79 -7.57 -17.95
N ALA A 620 11.70 -8.91 -17.98
CA ALA A 620 11.75 -9.76 -16.79
C ALA A 620 13.08 -9.64 -16.01
N GLY A 621 14.15 -9.26 -16.68
CA GLY A 621 15.50 -9.31 -16.12
C GLY A 621 16.32 -10.47 -16.69
N ILE A 622 17.58 -10.57 -16.29
CA ILE A 622 18.48 -11.65 -16.73
C ILE A 622 18.87 -12.54 -15.54
N GLU A 623 18.48 -13.82 -15.58
CA GLU A 623 18.74 -14.79 -14.51
C GLU A 623 20.22 -14.84 -14.11
N VAL A 624 21.12 -15.02 -15.08
CA VAL A 624 22.56 -15.12 -14.80
C VAL A 624 23.11 -13.88 -14.11
N LEU A 625 22.56 -12.69 -14.40
CA LEU A 625 22.97 -11.45 -13.73
C LEU A 625 22.38 -11.36 -12.33
N SER A 626 21.12 -11.76 -12.13
CA SER A 626 20.50 -11.85 -10.80
C SER A 626 21.29 -12.74 -9.83
N LEU A 627 21.92 -13.78 -10.38
CA LEU A 627 22.72 -14.73 -9.62
C LEU A 627 24.20 -14.33 -9.47
N ASN A 628 24.71 -13.31 -10.17
CA ASN A 628 26.16 -13.06 -10.22
C ASN A 628 26.59 -11.60 -10.16
N ALA A 629 25.77 -10.66 -10.61
CA ALA A 629 26.14 -9.26 -10.66
C ALA A 629 26.28 -8.65 -9.26
N THR A 630 27.01 -7.54 -9.22
CA THR A 630 27.32 -6.80 -7.97
C THR A 630 26.97 -5.31 -8.07
N LYS A 631 26.46 -4.89 -9.23
CA LYS A 631 26.08 -3.50 -9.50
C LYS A 631 24.63 -3.25 -9.11
N PRO A 632 24.25 -1.99 -8.83
CA PRO A 632 22.86 -1.62 -8.59
C PRO A 632 21.95 -1.76 -9.82
N TYR A 633 20.71 -2.19 -9.59
CA TYR A 633 19.67 -2.37 -10.60
C TYR A 633 18.34 -1.73 -10.17
N TYR A 634 17.60 -1.22 -11.15
CA TYR A 634 16.24 -0.73 -10.98
C TYR A 634 15.38 -1.29 -12.12
N HIS A 635 14.41 -2.14 -11.80
CA HIS A 635 13.53 -2.76 -12.78
C HIS A 635 12.12 -2.21 -12.67
N VAL A 636 11.49 -2.00 -13.81
CA VAL A 636 10.06 -1.70 -13.92
C VAL A 636 9.44 -2.71 -14.86
N ILE A 637 8.41 -3.42 -14.42
CA ILE A 637 7.64 -4.33 -15.29
C ILE A 637 6.15 -4.08 -15.13
N SER A 638 5.43 -4.08 -16.25
CA SER A 638 4.00 -3.83 -16.28
C SER A 638 3.23 -5.11 -15.97
N ARG A 639 2.32 -5.08 -15.00
CA ARG A 639 1.54 -6.29 -14.61
C ARG A 639 0.66 -6.85 -15.72
N ASN A 640 0.17 -5.96 -16.58
CA ASN A 640 -0.73 -6.28 -17.68
C ASN A 640 0.02 -6.43 -19.01
N ASP A 641 1.35 -6.57 -18.97
CA ASP A 641 2.10 -6.95 -20.16
C ASP A 641 1.61 -8.33 -20.63
N ASN A 642 1.32 -8.46 -21.92
CA ASN A 642 0.81 -9.68 -22.55
C ASN A 642 1.76 -10.22 -23.60
N HIS A 643 2.97 -9.66 -23.70
CA HIS A 643 3.99 -10.17 -24.60
C HIS A 643 4.43 -11.57 -24.13
N PRO A 644 4.52 -12.59 -25.01
CA PRO A 644 4.83 -13.96 -24.61
C PRO A 644 6.11 -14.11 -23.77
N ASP A 645 7.13 -13.30 -24.05
CA ASP A 645 8.43 -13.36 -23.35
C ASP A 645 8.49 -12.56 -22.04
N VAL A 646 7.52 -11.68 -21.75
CA VAL A 646 7.53 -10.81 -20.55
C VAL A 646 6.14 -10.66 -19.90
N GLY A 647 5.25 -11.60 -20.20
CA GLY A 647 3.86 -11.63 -19.73
C GLY A 647 3.73 -12.03 -18.26
N PRO A 648 2.63 -12.68 -17.84
CA PRO A 648 2.45 -13.10 -16.45
C PRO A 648 3.64 -13.87 -15.89
N GLU A 649 4.20 -14.81 -16.66
CA GLU A 649 5.42 -15.55 -16.32
C GLU A 649 6.64 -14.64 -16.15
N GLY A 650 6.86 -13.70 -17.07
CA GLY A 650 7.97 -12.73 -16.96
C GLY A 650 7.85 -11.82 -15.73
N VAL A 651 6.63 -11.51 -15.28
CA VAL A 651 6.41 -10.83 -14.00
C VAL A 651 6.86 -11.72 -12.83
N LEU A 652 6.55 -13.02 -12.86
CA LEU A 652 7.02 -13.96 -11.83
C LEU A 652 8.55 -14.04 -11.80
N GLU A 653 9.17 -14.16 -12.97
CA GLU A 653 10.63 -14.18 -13.14
C GLU A 653 11.26 -12.89 -12.62
N SER A 654 10.70 -11.73 -12.93
CA SER A 654 11.23 -10.45 -12.44
C SER A 654 11.26 -10.35 -10.93
N ILE A 655 10.26 -10.93 -10.26
CA ILE A 655 10.17 -10.96 -8.81
C ILE A 655 11.19 -11.94 -8.23
N GLU A 656 11.35 -13.11 -8.86
CA GLU A 656 12.38 -14.08 -8.49
C GLU A 656 13.79 -13.48 -8.65
N TYR A 657 14.07 -12.86 -9.79
CA TYR A 657 15.37 -12.25 -10.07
C TYR A 657 15.66 -11.07 -9.14
N ALA A 658 14.66 -10.24 -8.84
CA ALA A 658 14.80 -9.19 -7.83
C ALA A 658 15.16 -9.77 -6.46
N GLN A 659 14.53 -10.89 -6.06
CA GLN A 659 14.85 -11.56 -4.81
C GLN A 659 16.28 -12.11 -4.81
N ASN A 660 16.75 -12.70 -5.92
CA ASN A 660 18.13 -13.19 -6.05
C ASN A 660 19.16 -12.08 -5.78
N TYR A 661 18.93 -10.87 -6.32
CA TYR A 661 19.78 -9.72 -6.02
C TYR A 661 19.77 -9.35 -4.53
N LEU A 662 18.57 -9.25 -3.93
CA LEU A 662 18.39 -8.83 -2.54
C LEU A 662 18.96 -9.85 -1.53
N ASP A 663 18.83 -11.16 -1.80
CA ASP A 663 19.39 -12.23 -0.95
C ASP A 663 20.93 -12.22 -0.89
N ARG A 664 21.55 -11.52 -1.84
CA ARG A 664 23.00 -11.34 -1.97
C ARG A 664 23.47 -9.94 -1.56
N ASP A 665 22.61 -9.15 -0.92
CA ASP A 665 22.88 -7.74 -0.55
C ASP A 665 23.25 -6.84 -1.75
N VAL A 666 22.75 -7.15 -2.96
CA VAL A 666 22.89 -6.28 -4.14
C VAL A 666 21.74 -5.27 -4.16
N CYS A 667 22.07 -3.99 -4.34
CA CYS A 667 21.08 -2.92 -4.42
C CYS A 667 20.15 -3.13 -5.62
N MET A 668 18.89 -3.47 -5.35
CA MET A 668 17.89 -3.78 -6.36
C MET A 668 16.55 -3.17 -5.98
N GLU A 669 15.91 -2.49 -6.92
CA GLU A 669 14.54 -2.00 -6.80
C GLU A 669 13.69 -2.63 -7.91
N LEU A 670 12.53 -3.19 -7.55
CA LEU A 670 11.55 -3.67 -8.52
C LEU A 670 10.24 -2.91 -8.35
N GLN A 671 9.79 -2.25 -9.42
CA GLN A 671 8.49 -1.61 -9.50
C GLN A 671 7.56 -2.39 -10.42
N LEU A 672 6.49 -2.91 -9.83
CA LEU A 672 5.40 -3.53 -10.58
C LEU A 672 4.42 -2.42 -10.96
N TYR A 673 4.36 -2.11 -12.25
CA TYR A 673 3.56 -1.02 -12.77
C TYR A 673 2.13 -1.50 -13.05
N ASP A 674 1.19 -1.00 -12.25
CA ASP A 674 -0.23 -1.35 -12.32
C ASP A 674 -0.99 -0.49 -13.34
N SER A 675 -2.20 -0.91 -13.70
CA SER A 675 -3.12 -0.06 -14.45
C SER A 675 -3.44 1.22 -13.68
N GLN A 676 -3.46 2.34 -14.39
CA GLN A 676 -3.88 3.63 -13.86
C GLN A 676 -5.21 4.08 -14.48
N PRO A 677 -6.03 4.87 -13.76
CA PRO A 677 -7.21 5.49 -14.34
C PRO A 677 -6.85 6.36 -15.54
N LEU A 678 -7.63 6.26 -16.62
CA LEU A 678 -7.52 7.17 -17.75
C LEU A 678 -8.09 8.52 -17.32
N HIS A 679 -7.24 9.56 -17.26
CA HIS A 679 -7.72 10.92 -17.01
C HIS A 679 -8.08 11.63 -18.33
N PRO A 680 -9.02 12.60 -18.30
CA PRO A 680 -9.56 13.20 -19.52
C PRO A 680 -8.52 13.90 -20.42
N GLU A 681 -7.42 14.38 -19.84
CA GLU A 681 -6.38 15.14 -20.53
C GLU A 681 -5.18 14.30 -20.97
N ARG A 682 -5.21 12.97 -20.78
CA ARG A 682 -4.07 12.07 -21.08
C ARG A 682 -3.48 12.27 -22.47
N PHE A 683 -4.33 12.47 -23.48
CA PHE A 683 -3.89 12.57 -24.87
C PHE A 683 -3.38 13.97 -25.23
N ALA A 684 -3.59 14.98 -24.38
CA ALA A 684 -3.11 16.35 -24.60
C ALA A 684 -1.70 16.61 -24.09
N LEU A 685 -1.06 15.61 -23.44
CA LEU A 685 0.21 15.78 -22.73
C LEU A 685 1.34 16.35 -23.58
N ASP A 686 1.48 15.93 -24.84
CA ASP A 686 2.53 16.41 -25.74
C ASP A 686 2.17 17.72 -26.48
N GLY A 687 0.93 18.21 -26.31
CA GLY A 687 0.38 19.38 -26.98
C GLY A 687 -0.03 19.18 -28.44
N SER A 688 0.14 17.99 -29.02
CA SER A 688 -0.27 17.69 -30.39
C SER A 688 -1.78 17.47 -30.53
N ILE A 689 -2.46 17.12 -29.43
CA ILE A 689 -3.91 17.06 -29.30
C ILE A 689 -4.32 18.13 -28.28
N SER A 690 -5.36 18.92 -28.57
CA SER A 690 -5.83 19.92 -27.62
C SER A 690 -6.53 19.28 -26.43
N VAL A 691 -6.57 19.97 -25.29
CA VAL A 691 -7.25 19.53 -24.07
C VAL A 691 -8.72 19.19 -24.34
N GLU A 692 -9.42 20.05 -25.09
CA GLU A 692 -10.82 19.85 -25.46
C GLU A 692 -10.98 18.56 -26.28
N LYS A 693 -10.04 18.29 -27.19
CA LYS A 693 -10.07 17.09 -28.01
C LYS A 693 -9.76 15.83 -27.19
N SER A 694 -8.79 15.89 -26.28
CA SER A 694 -8.50 14.79 -25.35
C SER A 694 -9.72 14.46 -24.49
N ARG A 695 -10.38 15.47 -23.91
CA ARG A 695 -11.61 15.29 -23.12
C ARG A 695 -12.73 14.67 -23.95
N ALA A 696 -12.86 15.04 -25.22
CA ALA A 696 -13.82 14.43 -26.13
C ALA A 696 -13.49 12.94 -26.40
N ILE A 697 -12.22 12.60 -26.62
CA ILE A 697 -11.77 11.20 -26.78
C ILE A 697 -12.09 10.40 -25.51
N PHE A 698 -11.76 10.93 -24.33
CA PHE A 698 -12.09 10.30 -23.05
C PHE A 698 -13.61 10.04 -22.90
N ALA A 699 -14.43 11.04 -23.21
CA ALA A 699 -15.89 10.91 -23.15
C ALA A 699 -16.44 9.86 -24.11
N GLU A 700 -15.85 9.71 -25.29
CA GLU A 700 -16.19 8.65 -26.25
C GLU A 700 -15.80 7.27 -25.72
N ILE A 701 -14.59 7.10 -25.19
CA ILE A 701 -14.15 5.81 -24.59
C ILE A 701 -15.09 5.45 -23.44
N LYS A 702 -15.39 6.40 -22.55
CA LYS A 702 -16.28 6.19 -21.40
C LYS A 702 -17.71 5.82 -21.82
N SER A 703 -18.30 6.55 -22.78
CA SER A 703 -19.69 6.33 -23.20
C SER A 703 -19.88 5.02 -23.98
N ASN A 704 -18.82 4.46 -24.54
CA ASN A 704 -18.82 3.21 -25.28
C ASN A 704 -18.30 2.01 -24.47
N ASN A 705 -18.37 2.07 -23.13
CA ASN A 705 -17.93 1.01 -22.21
C ASN A 705 -16.45 0.61 -22.36
N GLY A 706 -15.59 1.53 -22.81
CA GLY A 706 -14.15 1.29 -22.90
C GLY A 706 -13.41 1.45 -21.56
N LEU A 707 -14.11 1.81 -20.49
CA LEU A 707 -13.55 1.98 -19.14
C LEU A 707 -14.24 1.07 -18.12
N ASN A 708 -13.45 0.55 -17.18
CA ASN A 708 -13.91 -0.14 -15.99
C ASN A 708 -14.51 0.86 -14.97
N SER A 709 -15.09 0.35 -13.89
CA SER A 709 -15.70 1.18 -12.83
C SER A 709 -14.69 2.08 -12.10
N ASP A 710 -13.42 1.69 -12.08
CA ASP A 710 -12.30 2.48 -11.52
C ASP A 710 -11.68 3.45 -12.55
N HIS A 711 -12.31 3.60 -13.73
CA HIS A 711 -11.83 4.37 -14.87
C HIS A 711 -10.52 3.87 -15.51
N THR A 712 -10.06 2.67 -15.20
CA THR A 712 -9.00 2.00 -15.99
C THR A 712 -9.56 1.52 -17.35
N LEU A 713 -8.69 1.25 -18.32
CA LEU A 713 -9.13 0.73 -19.62
C LEU A 713 -9.71 -0.69 -19.46
N ALA A 714 -10.88 -0.92 -20.05
CA ALA A 714 -11.55 -2.23 -20.06
C ALA A 714 -11.02 -3.17 -21.15
N LEU A 715 -10.36 -2.62 -22.17
CA LEU A 715 -9.79 -3.32 -23.31
C LEU A 715 -8.32 -2.95 -23.43
N SER A 716 -7.47 -3.87 -23.90
CA SER A 716 -6.09 -3.55 -24.25
C SER A 716 -6.05 -2.51 -25.38
N PRO A 717 -4.95 -1.76 -25.54
CA PRO A 717 -4.81 -0.79 -26.64
C PRO A 717 -5.05 -1.40 -28.03
N ASN A 718 -4.61 -2.64 -28.27
CA ASN A 718 -4.83 -3.33 -29.54
C ASN A 718 -6.30 -3.67 -29.78
N GLU A 719 -7.00 -4.16 -28.76
CA GLU A 719 -8.43 -4.42 -28.83
C GLU A 719 -9.22 -3.11 -29.00
N MET A 720 -8.78 -2.02 -28.36
CA MET A 720 -9.36 -0.69 -28.56
C MET A 720 -9.21 -0.20 -30.00
N ILE A 721 -8.06 -0.43 -30.64
CA ILE A 721 -7.85 -0.08 -32.06
C ILE A 721 -8.86 -0.82 -32.94
N GLU A 722 -9.02 -2.13 -32.74
CA GLU A 722 -9.98 -2.94 -33.48
C GLU A 722 -11.42 -2.49 -33.21
N PHE A 723 -11.75 -2.24 -31.95
CA PHE A 723 -13.08 -1.80 -31.52
C PHE A 723 -13.47 -0.46 -32.15
N VAL A 724 -12.56 0.52 -32.15
CA VAL A 724 -12.75 1.83 -32.79
C VAL A 724 -12.89 1.68 -34.30
N SER A 725 -12.03 0.86 -34.92
CA SER A 725 -12.02 0.65 -36.38
C SER A 725 -13.30 0.01 -36.88
N ASN A 726 -13.88 -0.92 -36.09
CA ASN A 726 -15.15 -1.58 -36.39
C ASN A 726 -16.38 -0.70 -36.07
N ASN A 727 -16.22 0.37 -35.29
CA ASN A 727 -17.32 1.24 -34.85
C ASN A 727 -17.00 2.75 -34.99
N PRO A 728 -16.56 3.25 -36.16
CA PRO A 728 -16.03 4.62 -36.27
C PRO A 728 -17.06 5.70 -35.91
N ASN A 729 -18.35 5.45 -36.13
CA ASN A 729 -19.43 6.37 -35.79
C ASN A 729 -19.62 6.56 -34.27
N LYS A 730 -19.14 5.61 -33.45
CA LYS A 730 -19.16 5.72 -31.98
C LYS A 730 -18.00 6.55 -31.43
N PHE A 731 -16.97 6.78 -32.25
CA PHE A 731 -15.73 7.46 -31.86
C PHE A 731 -15.37 8.61 -32.82
N PRO A 732 -16.26 9.59 -33.06
CA PRO A 732 -16.00 10.65 -34.03
C PRO A 732 -14.76 11.51 -33.71
N ALA A 733 -14.43 11.71 -32.43
CA ALA A 733 -13.22 12.44 -32.04
C ALA A 733 -11.97 11.64 -32.37
N ILE A 734 -11.91 10.35 -32.05
CA ILE A 734 -10.79 9.48 -32.42
C ILE A 734 -10.70 9.35 -33.95
N ALA A 735 -11.83 9.12 -34.63
CA ALA A 735 -11.89 8.94 -36.08
C ALA A 735 -11.32 10.15 -36.84
N SER A 736 -11.55 11.37 -36.33
CA SER A 736 -11.04 12.61 -36.91
C SER A 736 -9.54 12.87 -36.72
N LEU A 737 -8.85 12.08 -35.89
CA LEU A 737 -7.40 12.20 -35.73
C LEU A 737 -6.69 11.77 -37.02
N THR A 738 -5.60 12.46 -37.36
CA THR A 738 -4.67 12.03 -38.41
C THR A 738 -4.07 10.67 -38.06
N GLN A 739 -3.70 9.88 -39.06
CA GLN A 739 -3.09 8.56 -38.83
C GLN A 739 -1.84 8.63 -37.93
N ALA A 740 -1.00 9.65 -38.09
CA ALA A 740 0.17 9.86 -37.23
C ALA A 740 -0.22 10.06 -35.75
N LYS A 741 -1.26 10.85 -35.47
CA LYS A 741 -1.76 11.05 -34.11
C LYS A 741 -2.37 9.79 -33.52
N LYS A 742 -3.11 8.99 -34.29
CA LYS A 742 -3.66 7.69 -33.86
C LYS A 742 -2.59 6.64 -33.53
N PHE A 743 -1.41 6.76 -34.14
CA PHE A 743 -0.28 5.86 -33.85
C PHE A 743 0.55 6.33 -32.66
N CYS A 744 0.55 7.63 -32.33
CA CYS A 744 1.36 8.20 -31.26
C CYS A 744 0.63 8.29 -29.92
N HIS A 745 -0.71 8.29 -29.94
CA HIS A 745 -1.63 8.50 -28.81
C HIS A 745 -2.75 7.46 -28.86
#